data_AF-A0A7X9P8Y3-F1
#
_entry.id   AF-A0A7X9P8Y3-F1
#
_cell.length_a   1.000
_cell.length_b   1.000
_cell.length_c   1.000
_cell.angle_alpha   90.00
_cell.angle_beta   90.00
_cell.angle_gamma   90.00
#
_symmetry.space_group_name_H-M   'P 1'
#
loop_
_entity.id
_entity.type
_entity.pdbx_description
1 polymer ?
#
loop_
_entity_poly.entity_id
_entity_poly.type
_entity_poly.pdbx_seq_one_letter_code
_entity_poly.pdbx_strand_id
1 'polypeptide(L)'
;MSGVEEVIARSRQPGTFVERRTFSVARDRAIAKLRKFALASPHDYILELIQAAVANGAHYIDLDLRGSRMGLTYVGGGFAPDELGRLFDFLFASKEDLETADVRQLALGLNALFQFEPDEIVLESGDGTAKGTTRVRVAGADTVEVGRPEAPLRGTYVVARGLSGGLPGSDAPRRGELEAIENRCLTAPVPIVVNSEPLFGYARSRTPKLYGFQRWVPFDEGDLYGAVGLGSTADDRVFHLLTWGVLIESVRAEPFPGLRLGGIVCFDRLHKTVDHAAIVRDERLDEMFARLRPYAQMLAEGRAAATYDLRLPGGPPLGPAQLREIARRARTIVVVPASACRVDRTLDRARRIGEALDAPVLLAGPNDADAVRLVAGPGVRLVEPCVTDDTDLTFYRQPPSEPPAPPWLVAPQRGEAIGAERLADVLQGDGVLPPAQPAGADARDHFLRELGRGSEVRATLFVPERPPHPGGLAVELVSADRRVAVLPVESRFTGGLLRVEVEGASPSALLRVWPGTTDTTLGALVAYAVVRLSTPALEEAERRVVAGLERSSTVAGSTASRAALGALARAGMLRLRTGADGLVAPRFSLLDPQLPAALLDLPLVRTLDGRECSARDLEGILEATGGVLYGVVPEVPADLAGLDRSRILDLDAQQERLLIALVGEASYVRVDARDVLAESAGLRVRDFALGLRAWPDFPLLVEGADPATLPPATRRLAEHALVRQLRQLFAAGPTEELRRQAARHLLWYLRRRRPAGTPDGGVVEIDRLPLFLDVDGVPRSLEDLREWLAGPGVPMHDGWATDPADLGPLTDAVGRPLAPGGAPRPPFQGLAMNPFARHVLSLLGRVKPVLDFDLTDAEARADERPPEAAYAVRVDVEAEFATGTLGLPVVEVAEPAVAVVDERRRVLGVLREAVREDGVVGVLRLTAGDVPAERVEGLARHGVGLLFAEVLRRLPEMAADDPQRWRCLRAALGWAGRRTLFVARPDGSITLDVRDPLAGRILDLPVFPTTGGLPATARRLLGEHAAVRAGMLPASARTTLAPSTPAPLRAWLDETCAAGRIVRPAAVRLVPPPENDPASDPHRVAAWIAELLDSLGAVEGRSHPLVVQFSRGGWERSSGSRSGRLDELVLACLPIATREGPRQMIALDASHRLVARLLADPRGDREALAWVLLACYGRLNEALATVTDEDELSFQQR
;
A
#
# COMPACT_ATOMS: atom_id res chain seq x y z
N MET A 1 -48.12 -29.16 -31.35
CA MET A 1 -48.52 -27.83 -30.85
C MET A 1 -49.25 -27.90 -29.49
N SER A 2 -49.91 -29.01 -29.13
CA SER A 2 -50.67 -29.12 -27.86
C SER A 2 -49.90 -28.82 -26.58
N GLY A 3 -48.62 -29.20 -26.47
CA GLY A 3 -47.84 -29.00 -25.23
C GLY A 3 -47.46 -27.54 -24.94
N VAL A 4 -47.33 -26.68 -25.95
CA VAL A 4 -46.99 -25.24 -25.76
C VAL A 4 -48.25 -24.46 -25.36
N GLU A 5 -49.37 -24.75 -26.03
CA GLU A 5 -50.67 -24.17 -25.69
C GLU A 5 -51.05 -24.48 -24.23
N GLU A 6 -50.65 -25.64 -23.71
CA GLU A 6 -50.83 -26.02 -22.31
C GLU A 6 -50.01 -25.15 -21.35
N VAL A 7 -48.74 -24.84 -21.66
CA VAL A 7 -47.91 -23.95 -20.82
C VAL A 7 -48.42 -22.50 -20.88
N ILE A 8 -48.80 -22.02 -22.06
CA ILE A 8 -49.37 -20.67 -22.25
C ILE A 8 -50.72 -20.54 -21.53
N ALA A 9 -51.58 -21.56 -21.62
CA ALA A 9 -52.85 -21.57 -20.90
C ALA A 9 -52.61 -21.54 -19.39
N ARG A 10 -51.60 -22.28 -18.91
CA ARG A 10 -51.23 -22.32 -17.49
C ARG A 10 -50.64 -21.02 -16.97
N SER A 11 -49.81 -20.32 -17.73
CA SER A 11 -49.24 -19.01 -17.33
C SER A 11 -50.31 -17.91 -17.18
N ARG A 12 -51.51 -18.13 -17.75
CA ARG A 12 -52.68 -17.24 -17.64
C ARG A 12 -53.61 -17.57 -16.47
N GLN A 13 -53.46 -18.72 -15.82
CA GLN A 13 -54.33 -19.14 -14.70
C GLN A 13 -53.76 -18.71 -13.32
N PRO A 14 -54.62 -18.33 -12.37
CA PRO A 14 -54.20 -18.20 -10.97
C PRO A 14 -53.90 -19.59 -10.40
N GLY A 15 -52.69 -19.80 -9.88
CA GLY A 15 -52.27 -21.07 -9.31
C GLY A 15 -52.00 -20.99 -7.80
N THR A 16 -52.36 -22.06 -7.10
CA THR A 16 -52.24 -22.22 -5.64
C THR A 16 -51.12 -23.21 -5.30
N PHE A 17 -50.50 -23.03 -4.12
CA PHE A 17 -49.46 -23.91 -3.60
C PHE A 17 -50.08 -25.08 -2.82
N VAL A 18 -49.61 -26.31 -3.06
CA VAL A 18 -49.92 -27.50 -2.24
C VAL A 18 -49.00 -27.59 -1.02
N GLU A 19 -47.76 -27.10 -1.14
CA GLU A 19 -46.77 -27.01 -0.07
C GLU A 19 -46.04 -25.66 -0.21
N ARG A 20 -45.93 -24.86 0.87
CA ARG A 20 -45.39 -23.49 0.86
C ARG A 20 -44.23 -23.34 1.84
N ARG A 21 -43.13 -22.73 1.38
CA ARG A 21 -42.02 -22.26 2.21
C ARG A 21 -41.76 -20.79 1.92
N THR A 22 -41.49 -20.01 2.97
CA THR A 22 -41.19 -18.58 2.87
C THR A 22 -39.77 -18.36 3.35
N PHE A 23 -38.98 -17.64 2.57
CA PHE A 23 -37.63 -17.23 2.94
C PHE A 23 -37.57 -15.70 3.03
N SER A 24 -37.00 -15.17 4.12
CA SER A 24 -36.62 -13.76 4.19
C SER A 24 -35.28 -13.59 3.50
N VAL A 25 -35.16 -12.64 2.56
CA VAL A 25 -33.92 -12.37 1.83
C VAL A 25 -32.91 -11.70 2.76
N ALA A 26 -32.24 -12.44 3.65
CA ALA A 26 -31.20 -11.87 4.52
C ALA A 26 -29.87 -11.70 3.75
N ARG A 27 -29.81 -10.74 2.81
CA ARG A 27 -28.57 -10.31 2.12
C ARG A 27 -28.72 -8.90 1.50
N ASP A 28 -29.42 -8.03 2.21
CA ASP A 28 -30.06 -6.79 1.70
C ASP A 28 -29.12 -5.77 1.08
N ARG A 29 -27.84 -5.70 1.46
CA ARG A 29 -26.93 -4.65 0.95
C ARG A 29 -26.18 -5.03 -0.33
N ALA A 30 -25.85 -6.30 -0.53
CA ALA A 30 -25.12 -6.75 -1.72
C ALA A 30 -26.06 -6.89 -2.93
N ILE A 31 -27.24 -7.46 -2.71
CA ILE A 31 -28.29 -7.55 -3.73
C ILE A 31 -28.83 -6.15 -4.07
N ALA A 32 -29.05 -5.26 -3.09
CA ALA A 32 -29.43 -3.87 -3.38
C ALA A 32 -28.33 -3.06 -4.09
N LYS A 33 -27.04 -3.38 -3.88
CA LYS A 33 -25.94 -2.80 -4.67
C LYS A 33 -25.89 -3.37 -6.09
N LEU A 34 -26.09 -4.67 -6.28
CA LEU A 34 -26.21 -5.29 -7.62
C LEU A 34 -27.44 -4.78 -8.38
N ARG A 35 -28.55 -4.46 -7.69
CA ARG A 35 -29.72 -3.76 -8.26
C ARG A 35 -29.36 -2.35 -8.80
N LYS A 36 -28.25 -1.74 -8.38
CA LYS A 36 -27.75 -0.44 -8.87
C LYS A 36 -26.76 -0.56 -10.04
N PHE A 37 -26.21 -1.75 -10.30
CA PHE A 37 -25.41 -2.01 -11.50
C PHE A 37 -26.38 -2.42 -12.62
N ALA A 38 -26.94 -1.42 -13.29
CA ALA A 38 -27.86 -1.62 -14.40
C ALA A 38 -27.09 -2.20 -15.60
N LEU A 39 -27.72 -3.17 -16.27
CA LEU A 39 -27.40 -3.49 -17.66
C LEU A 39 -27.31 -2.17 -18.46
N ALA A 40 -26.49 -2.13 -19.52
CA ALA A 40 -26.29 -0.91 -20.29
C ALA A 40 -27.60 -0.24 -20.75
N SER A 41 -28.61 -1.06 -21.08
CA SER A 41 -30.00 -0.62 -21.17
C SER A 41 -30.87 -1.35 -20.14
N PRO A 42 -31.76 -0.65 -19.42
CA PRO A 42 -32.74 -1.29 -18.53
C PRO A 42 -33.57 -2.37 -19.24
N HIS A 43 -33.84 -2.23 -20.54
CA HIS A 43 -34.64 -3.17 -21.32
C HIS A 43 -33.90 -4.49 -21.65
N ASP A 44 -32.57 -4.53 -21.49
CA ASP A 44 -31.76 -5.72 -21.83
C ASP A 44 -32.01 -6.90 -20.88
N TYR A 45 -32.79 -6.72 -19.80
CA TYR A 45 -33.23 -7.84 -18.96
C TYR A 45 -33.87 -8.94 -19.80
N ILE A 46 -34.59 -8.58 -20.87
CA ILE A 46 -35.28 -9.53 -21.75
C ILE A 46 -34.27 -10.40 -22.50
N LEU A 47 -33.10 -9.85 -22.83
CA LEU A 47 -32.02 -10.56 -23.51
C LEU A 47 -31.40 -11.61 -22.58
N GLU A 48 -31.25 -11.30 -21.29
CA GLU A 48 -30.77 -12.28 -20.30
C GLU A 48 -31.79 -13.40 -20.07
N LEU A 49 -33.09 -13.07 -20.04
CA LEU A 49 -34.16 -14.07 -19.95
C LEU A 49 -34.23 -14.99 -21.20
N ILE A 50 -33.98 -14.45 -22.39
CA ILE A 50 -33.87 -15.25 -23.63
C ILE A 50 -32.64 -16.15 -23.57
N GLN A 51 -31.47 -15.63 -23.18
CA GLN A 51 -30.25 -16.43 -23.00
C GLN A 51 -30.47 -17.56 -22.00
N ALA A 52 -31.16 -17.29 -20.87
CA ALA A 52 -31.52 -18.29 -19.88
C ALA A 52 -32.39 -19.40 -20.48
N ALA A 53 -33.39 -19.04 -21.28
CA ALA A 53 -34.25 -20.01 -21.96
C ALA A 53 -33.46 -20.88 -22.95
N VAL A 54 -32.61 -20.26 -23.78
CA VAL A 54 -31.76 -21.01 -24.74
C VAL A 54 -30.79 -21.93 -24.02
N ALA A 55 -30.13 -21.45 -22.96
CA ALA A 55 -29.22 -22.24 -22.13
C ALA A 55 -29.91 -23.41 -21.44
N ASN A 56 -31.16 -23.21 -20.97
CA ASN A 56 -31.99 -24.26 -20.40
C ASN A 56 -32.53 -25.25 -21.46
N GLY A 57 -32.19 -25.08 -22.74
CA GLY A 57 -32.60 -26.01 -23.81
C GLY A 57 -34.00 -25.73 -24.34
N ALA A 58 -34.44 -24.47 -24.35
CA ALA A 58 -35.69 -24.07 -24.96
C ALA A 58 -35.78 -24.56 -26.41
N HIS A 59 -36.98 -24.99 -26.76
CA HIS A 59 -37.35 -25.42 -28.10
C HIS A 59 -37.96 -24.27 -28.92
N TYR A 60 -38.53 -23.29 -28.21
CA TYR A 60 -39.31 -22.19 -28.73
C TYR A 60 -39.56 -21.24 -27.56
N ILE A 61 -39.51 -19.93 -27.80
CA ILE A 61 -39.76 -18.91 -26.78
C ILE A 61 -40.97 -18.07 -27.20
N ASP A 62 -41.97 -17.99 -26.32
CA ASP A 62 -43.13 -17.10 -26.43
C ASP A 62 -42.96 -15.92 -25.48
N LEU A 63 -43.10 -14.71 -25.99
CA LEU A 63 -43.02 -13.47 -25.22
C LEU A 63 -44.34 -12.70 -25.34
N ASP A 64 -44.92 -12.31 -24.21
CA ASP A 64 -46.09 -11.44 -24.10
C ASP A 64 -45.65 -10.11 -23.47
N LEU A 65 -45.51 -9.08 -24.30
CA LEU A 65 -44.91 -7.78 -23.94
C LEU A 65 -45.93 -6.64 -24.00
N ARG A 66 -47.16 -6.84 -23.49
CA ARG A 66 -48.26 -5.86 -23.58
C ARG A 66 -48.48 -5.09 -22.27
N GLY A 67 -48.61 -3.77 -22.37
CA GLY A 67 -48.97 -2.90 -21.25
C GLY A 67 -48.00 -2.98 -20.06
N SER A 68 -48.53 -3.23 -18.86
CA SER A 68 -47.77 -3.40 -17.60
C SER A 68 -47.43 -4.87 -17.29
N ARG A 69 -47.50 -5.76 -18.28
CA ARG A 69 -47.20 -7.18 -18.14
C ARG A 69 -46.02 -7.59 -19.03
N MET A 70 -45.17 -8.47 -18.50
CA MET A 70 -44.20 -9.22 -19.27
C MET A 70 -44.40 -10.71 -18.99
N GLY A 71 -44.57 -11.50 -20.03
CA GLY A 71 -44.60 -12.96 -19.95
C GLY A 71 -43.51 -13.55 -20.83
N LEU A 72 -42.73 -14.47 -20.29
CA LEU A 72 -41.86 -15.35 -21.05
C LEU A 72 -42.31 -16.79 -20.80
N THR A 73 -42.48 -17.58 -21.86
CA THR A 73 -42.87 -18.98 -21.78
C THR A 73 -42.08 -19.81 -22.77
N TYR A 74 -41.55 -20.95 -22.35
CA TYR A 74 -40.93 -21.91 -23.27
C TYR A 74 -41.16 -23.35 -22.83
N VAL A 75 -40.99 -24.24 -23.81
CA VAL A 75 -40.95 -25.69 -23.61
C VAL A 75 -39.53 -26.17 -23.84
N GLY A 76 -39.08 -27.15 -23.08
CA GLY A 76 -37.68 -27.60 -23.04
C GLY A 76 -37.05 -27.27 -21.70
N GLY A 77 -36.10 -28.09 -21.26
CA GLY A 77 -35.44 -27.90 -19.97
C GLY A 77 -36.32 -28.07 -18.74
N GLY A 78 -35.90 -27.40 -17.68
CA GLY A 78 -36.49 -27.39 -16.35
C GLY A 78 -35.45 -26.96 -15.31
N PHE A 79 -35.86 -26.18 -14.31
CA PHE A 79 -35.03 -25.83 -13.16
C PHE A 79 -35.37 -26.71 -11.96
N ALA A 80 -34.36 -27.16 -11.24
CA ALA A 80 -34.54 -27.93 -10.03
C ALA A 80 -35.17 -27.07 -8.91
N PRO A 81 -35.95 -27.67 -7.99
CA PRO A 81 -36.55 -26.94 -6.88
C PRO A 81 -35.54 -26.15 -6.04
N ASP A 82 -34.35 -26.72 -5.81
CA ASP A 82 -33.28 -26.10 -5.01
C ASP A 82 -32.56 -24.96 -5.73
N GLU A 83 -32.58 -24.95 -7.07
CA GLU A 83 -32.04 -23.86 -7.90
C GLU A 83 -32.97 -22.65 -7.81
N LEU A 84 -34.28 -22.87 -8.00
CA LEU A 84 -35.27 -21.82 -7.90
C LEU A 84 -35.44 -21.30 -6.46
N GLY A 85 -35.28 -22.17 -5.46
CA GLY A 85 -35.30 -21.78 -4.06
C GLY A 85 -34.14 -20.89 -3.64
N ARG A 86 -33.03 -20.91 -4.38
CA ARG A 86 -31.81 -20.12 -4.14
C ARG A 86 -31.44 -19.23 -5.33
N LEU A 87 -32.44 -18.84 -6.13
CA LEU A 87 -32.24 -18.22 -7.43
C LEU A 87 -31.24 -17.05 -7.42
N PHE A 88 -31.35 -16.14 -6.45
CA PHE A 88 -30.46 -14.97 -6.36
C PHE A 88 -29.07 -15.28 -5.81
N ASP A 89 -28.82 -16.45 -5.23
CA ASP A 89 -27.46 -16.87 -4.86
C ASP A 89 -26.60 -17.16 -6.10
N PHE A 90 -27.22 -17.54 -7.21
CA PHE A 90 -26.54 -17.79 -8.49
C PHE A 90 -26.01 -16.51 -9.16
N LEU A 91 -26.39 -15.31 -8.68
CA LEU A 91 -25.71 -14.07 -9.06
C LEU A 91 -24.23 -14.06 -8.67
N PHE A 92 -23.84 -14.88 -7.68
CA PHE A 92 -22.47 -15.03 -7.20
C PHE A 92 -21.78 -16.31 -7.70
N ALA A 93 -22.47 -17.11 -8.52
CA ALA A 93 -21.87 -18.31 -9.12
C ALA A 93 -20.77 -17.91 -10.12
N SER A 94 -19.70 -18.72 -10.18
CA SER A 94 -18.60 -18.49 -11.12
C SER A 94 -19.11 -18.44 -12.56
N LYS A 95 -18.68 -17.43 -13.34
CA LYS A 95 -19.02 -17.31 -14.77
C LYS A 95 -18.51 -18.51 -15.59
N GLU A 96 -17.49 -19.22 -15.10
CA GLU A 96 -16.87 -20.35 -15.78
C GLU A 96 -17.68 -21.65 -15.70
N ASP A 97 -18.59 -21.74 -14.74
CA ASP A 97 -19.48 -22.88 -14.60
C ASP A 97 -20.64 -22.77 -15.59
N LEU A 98 -20.60 -23.63 -16.62
CA LEU A 98 -21.65 -23.72 -17.63
C LEU A 98 -22.87 -24.51 -17.14
N GLU A 99 -22.72 -25.39 -16.15
CA GLU A 99 -23.84 -26.20 -15.65
C GLU A 99 -24.89 -25.34 -14.94
N THR A 100 -24.48 -24.20 -14.40
CA THR A 100 -25.34 -23.22 -13.73
C THR A 100 -25.59 -21.96 -14.57
N ALA A 101 -25.18 -21.95 -15.84
CA ALA A 101 -25.27 -20.76 -16.69
C ALA A 101 -26.72 -20.32 -16.94
N ASP A 102 -27.63 -21.26 -17.12
CA ASP A 102 -29.06 -20.99 -17.36
C ASP A 102 -29.73 -20.33 -16.16
N VAL A 103 -29.57 -20.87 -14.95
CA VAL A 103 -30.13 -20.31 -13.70
C VAL A 103 -29.47 -18.97 -13.35
N ARG A 104 -28.17 -18.81 -13.67
CA ARG A 104 -27.46 -17.54 -13.49
C ARG A 104 -28.02 -16.45 -14.41
N GLN A 105 -28.24 -16.73 -15.70
CA GLN A 105 -28.86 -15.75 -16.60
C GLN A 105 -30.31 -15.45 -16.21
N LEU A 106 -31.05 -16.45 -15.73
CA LEU A 106 -32.40 -16.24 -15.20
C LEU A 106 -32.39 -15.29 -14.00
N ALA A 107 -31.47 -15.49 -13.05
CA ALA A 107 -31.31 -14.63 -11.88
C ALA A 107 -30.93 -13.20 -12.27
N LEU A 108 -30.01 -13.03 -13.24
CA LEU A 108 -29.61 -11.72 -13.76
C LEU A 108 -30.77 -10.99 -14.43
N GLY A 109 -31.49 -11.66 -15.33
CA GLY A 109 -32.66 -11.09 -16.02
C GLY A 109 -33.77 -10.70 -15.06
N LEU A 110 -34.08 -11.53 -14.06
CA LEU A 110 -35.07 -11.19 -13.03
C LEU A 110 -34.59 -10.09 -12.10
N ASN A 111 -33.29 -10.06 -11.74
CA ASN A 111 -32.74 -9.00 -10.92
C ASN A 111 -32.81 -7.64 -11.62
N ALA A 112 -32.50 -7.59 -12.92
CA ALA A 112 -32.62 -6.38 -13.74
C ALA A 112 -34.09 -5.94 -13.92
N LEU A 113 -35.02 -6.89 -14.05
CA LEU A 113 -36.46 -6.61 -14.17
C LEU A 113 -37.02 -5.83 -12.97
N PHE A 114 -36.47 -5.97 -11.77
CA PHE A 114 -36.91 -5.19 -10.61
C PHE A 114 -36.73 -3.67 -10.76
N GLN A 115 -35.92 -3.20 -11.72
CA GLN A 115 -35.82 -1.77 -12.04
C GLN A 115 -37.16 -1.18 -12.53
N PHE A 116 -38.05 -2.03 -13.07
CA PHE A 116 -39.41 -1.64 -13.47
C PHE A 116 -40.45 -1.84 -12.36
N GLU A 117 -40.02 -2.01 -11.10
CA GLU A 117 -40.90 -2.06 -9.92
C GLU A 117 -42.15 -2.97 -10.08
N PRO A 118 -42.00 -4.26 -10.44
CA PRO A 118 -43.15 -5.14 -10.60
C PRO A 118 -43.89 -5.37 -9.26
N ASP A 119 -45.22 -5.30 -9.30
CA ASP A 119 -46.08 -5.70 -8.18
C ASP A 119 -45.87 -7.17 -7.80
N GLU A 120 -45.65 -8.01 -8.82
CA GLU A 120 -45.54 -9.46 -8.67
C GLU A 120 -44.72 -10.08 -9.82
N ILE A 121 -43.87 -11.04 -9.46
CA ILE A 121 -43.24 -11.97 -10.41
C ILE A 121 -43.63 -13.40 -10.04
N VAL A 122 -44.14 -14.15 -11.02
CA VAL A 122 -44.42 -15.60 -10.90
C VAL A 122 -43.51 -16.34 -11.86
N LEU A 123 -42.69 -17.24 -11.32
CA LEU A 123 -41.87 -18.17 -12.07
C LEU A 123 -42.37 -19.59 -11.78
N GLU A 124 -42.55 -20.40 -12.81
CA GLU A 124 -42.84 -21.81 -12.62
C GLU A 124 -42.07 -22.63 -13.65
N SER A 125 -41.46 -23.71 -13.20
CA SER A 125 -40.67 -24.60 -14.04
C SER A 125 -40.89 -26.05 -13.64
N GLY A 126 -40.92 -26.96 -14.61
CA GLY A 126 -41.06 -28.38 -14.32
C GLY A 126 -40.71 -29.31 -15.47
N ASP A 127 -40.42 -30.57 -15.10
CA ASP A 127 -40.03 -31.66 -15.99
C ASP A 127 -41.21 -32.46 -16.58
N GLY A 128 -42.44 -32.06 -16.27
CA GLY A 128 -43.68 -32.76 -16.62
C GLY A 128 -44.23 -33.66 -15.51
N THR A 129 -43.60 -33.70 -14.33
CA THR A 129 -44.10 -34.42 -13.15
C THR A 129 -44.50 -33.46 -12.03
N ALA A 130 -45.47 -33.86 -11.19
CA ALA A 130 -45.93 -32.99 -10.10
C ALA A 130 -44.86 -32.81 -9.01
N LYS A 131 -43.95 -33.78 -8.85
CA LYS A 131 -42.81 -33.69 -7.93
C LYS A 131 -41.69 -32.80 -8.46
N GLY A 132 -41.47 -32.81 -9.78
CA GLY A 132 -40.45 -32.02 -10.46
C GLY A 132 -40.91 -30.62 -10.89
N THR A 133 -42.15 -30.23 -10.58
CA THR A 133 -42.65 -28.87 -10.85
C THR A 133 -42.53 -27.99 -9.62
N THR A 134 -41.90 -26.83 -9.78
CA THR A 134 -41.71 -25.83 -8.73
C THR A 134 -42.28 -24.49 -9.17
N ARG A 135 -42.99 -23.82 -8.27
CA ARG A 135 -43.48 -22.46 -8.44
C ARG A 135 -42.79 -21.55 -7.45
N VAL A 136 -42.33 -20.41 -7.94
CA VAL A 136 -41.78 -19.30 -7.16
C VAL A 136 -42.65 -18.08 -7.40
N ARG A 137 -43.08 -17.43 -6.32
CA ARG A 137 -43.80 -16.18 -6.35
C ARG A 137 -43.00 -15.14 -5.56
N VAL A 138 -42.70 -14.02 -6.19
CA VAL A 138 -42.01 -12.90 -5.57
C VAL A 138 -43.00 -11.74 -5.49
N ALA A 139 -43.33 -11.33 -4.27
CA ALA A 139 -44.25 -10.22 -3.97
C ALA A 139 -43.47 -9.14 -3.21
N GLY A 140 -43.26 -7.99 -3.84
CA GLY A 140 -42.32 -6.96 -3.37
C GLY A 140 -40.85 -7.39 -3.46
N ALA A 141 -39.93 -6.53 -3.03
CA ALA A 141 -38.48 -6.72 -3.20
C ALA A 141 -37.84 -7.79 -2.30
N ASP A 142 -38.54 -8.22 -1.22
CA ASP A 142 -37.90 -8.90 -0.08
C ASP A 142 -38.56 -10.24 0.33
N THR A 143 -39.65 -10.65 -0.33
CA THR A 143 -40.39 -11.88 0.01
C THR A 143 -40.47 -12.84 -1.17
N VAL A 144 -39.82 -14.01 -1.03
CA VAL A 144 -39.86 -15.11 -2.01
C VAL A 144 -40.64 -16.29 -1.41
N GLU A 145 -41.71 -16.68 -2.08
CA GLU A 145 -42.52 -17.86 -1.76
C GLU A 145 -42.19 -18.97 -2.75
N VAL A 146 -41.76 -20.12 -2.23
CA VAL A 146 -41.42 -21.30 -3.04
C VAL A 146 -42.34 -22.45 -2.65
N GLY A 147 -42.87 -23.15 -3.63
CA GLY A 147 -43.77 -24.27 -3.37
C GLY A 147 -44.07 -25.14 -4.58
N ARG A 148 -44.86 -26.19 -4.33
CA ARG A 148 -45.33 -27.10 -5.39
C ARG A 148 -46.72 -26.68 -5.87
N PRO A 149 -46.95 -26.54 -7.18
CA PRO A 149 -48.27 -26.26 -7.73
C PRO A 149 -49.15 -27.53 -7.78
N GLU A 150 -50.45 -27.34 -7.97
CA GLU A 150 -51.44 -28.44 -7.98
C GLU A 150 -51.32 -29.40 -9.18
N ALA A 151 -50.78 -28.93 -10.31
CA ALA A 151 -50.63 -29.71 -11.53
C ALA A 151 -49.16 -29.83 -11.97
N PRO A 152 -48.75 -30.88 -12.70
CA PRO A 152 -47.43 -30.98 -13.32
C PRO A 152 -47.28 -30.01 -14.51
N LEU A 153 -46.14 -29.33 -14.65
CA LEU A 153 -45.79 -28.52 -15.82
C LEU A 153 -44.58 -29.12 -16.53
N ARG A 154 -44.58 -29.12 -17.87
CA ARG A 154 -43.40 -29.48 -18.68
C ARG A 154 -42.91 -28.26 -19.46
N GLY A 155 -41.95 -27.54 -18.89
CA GLY A 155 -41.43 -26.27 -19.42
C GLY A 155 -41.33 -25.21 -18.33
N THR A 156 -41.10 -23.97 -18.75
CA THR A 156 -40.90 -22.84 -17.83
C THR A 156 -41.70 -21.63 -18.29
N TYR A 157 -42.30 -20.92 -17.35
CA TYR A 157 -42.83 -19.58 -17.59
C TYR A 157 -42.43 -18.60 -16.49
N VAL A 158 -42.22 -17.35 -16.90
CA VAL A 158 -42.00 -16.18 -16.06
C VAL A 158 -43.07 -15.16 -16.41
N VAL A 159 -43.83 -14.69 -15.43
CA VAL A 159 -44.84 -13.64 -15.61
C VAL A 159 -44.61 -12.55 -14.58
N ALA A 160 -44.30 -11.35 -15.04
CA ALA A 160 -44.26 -10.14 -14.24
C ALA A 160 -45.47 -9.26 -14.53
N ARG A 161 -46.04 -8.68 -13.48
CA ARG A 161 -47.22 -7.81 -13.53
C ARG A 161 -46.94 -6.51 -12.78
N GLY A 162 -47.63 -5.44 -13.18
CA GLY A 162 -47.50 -4.14 -12.52
C GLY A 162 -46.23 -3.38 -12.90
N LEU A 163 -45.60 -3.72 -14.03
CA LEU A 163 -44.36 -3.07 -14.46
C LEU A 163 -44.57 -1.58 -14.73
N SER A 164 -43.74 -0.74 -14.12
CA SER A 164 -43.71 0.71 -14.32
C SER A 164 -43.36 1.06 -15.79
N GLY A 165 -43.87 2.20 -16.26
CA GLY A 165 -43.71 2.67 -17.65
C GLY A 165 -44.69 2.08 -18.67
N GLY A 166 -45.53 1.10 -18.30
CA GLY A 166 -46.61 0.59 -19.15
C GLY A 166 -47.98 1.16 -18.77
N LEU A 167 -48.79 1.58 -19.75
CA LEU A 167 -50.19 1.95 -19.49
C LEU A 167 -51.02 0.70 -19.14
N PRO A 168 -51.66 0.63 -17.95
CA PRO A 168 -52.51 -0.49 -17.58
C PRO A 168 -53.64 -0.70 -18.60
N GLY A 169 -53.79 -1.92 -19.12
CA GLY A 169 -54.83 -2.25 -20.11
C GLY A 169 -54.51 -1.86 -21.56
N SER A 170 -53.29 -1.40 -21.86
CA SER A 170 -52.85 -1.17 -23.24
C SER A 170 -52.43 -2.49 -23.92
N ASP A 171 -52.94 -2.72 -25.14
CA ASP A 171 -52.48 -3.80 -26.03
C ASP A 171 -51.20 -3.44 -26.79
N ALA A 172 -50.67 -2.22 -26.64
CA ALA A 172 -49.46 -1.80 -27.33
C ALA A 172 -48.22 -2.54 -26.78
N PRO A 173 -47.30 -2.98 -27.66
CA PRO A 173 -46.07 -3.64 -27.25
C PRO A 173 -45.13 -2.66 -26.53
N ARG A 174 -44.41 -3.16 -25.52
CA ARG A 174 -43.32 -2.43 -24.85
C ARG A 174 -42.16 -2.24 -25.84
N ARG A 175 -42.00 -1.02 -26.35
CA ARG A 175 -41.08 -0.71 -27.47
C ARG A 175 -39.62 -1.00 -27.16
N GLY A 176 -39.13 -0.72 -25.94
CA GLY A 176 -37.71 -0.91 -25.60
C GLY A 176 -37.30 -2.38 -25.60
N GLU A 177 -38.12 -3.26 -25.01
CA GLU A 177 -37.88 -4.71 -25.06
C GLU A 177 -38.00 -5.28 -26.48
N LEU A 178 -38.99 -4.82 -27.25
CA LEU A 178 -39.14 -5.24 -28.65
C LEU A 178 -37.92 -4.84 -29.50
N GLU A 179 -37.45 -3.60 -29.36
CA GLU A 179 -36.27 -3.09 -30.05
C GLU A 179 -35.00 -3.87 -29.66
N ALA A 180 -34.84 -4.22 -28.38
CA ALA A 180 -33.73 -5.06 -27.93
C ALA A 180 -33.76 -6.44 -28.61
N ILE A 181 -34.93 -7.08 -28.69
CA ILE A 181 -35.10 -8.39 -29.35
C ILE A 181 -34.82 -8.28 -30.85
N GLU A 182 -35.41 -7.30 -31.54
CA GLU A 182 -35.23 -7.07 -32.98
C GLU A 182 -33.75 -6.87 -33.35
N ASN A 183 -33.03 -6.08 -32.55
CA ASN A 183 -31.63 -5.76 -32.80
C ASN A 183 -30.66 -6.88 -32.44
N ARG A 184 -30.95 -7.67 -31.39
CA ARG A 184 -29.98 -8.62 -30.82
C ARG A 184 -30.29 -10.10 -31.04
N CYS A 185 -31.52 -10.47 -31.38
CA CYS A 185 -31.96 -11.87 -31.44
C CYS A 185 -32.22 -12.39 -32.86
N LEU A 186 -31.84 -11.64 -33.90
CA LEU A 186 -32.03 -12.01 -35.31
C LEU A 186 -31.51 -13.42 -35.66
N THR A 187 -30.47 -13.87 -34.96
CA THR A 187 -29.77 -15.14 -35.21
C THR A 187 -29.94 -16.14 -34.07
N ALA A 188 -30.98 -15.96 -33.23
CA ALA A 188 -31.30 -16.87 -32.15
C ALA A 188 -31.51 -18.30 -32.69
N PRO A 189 -30.98 -19.33 -32.00
CA PRO A 189 -31.02 -20.71 -32.49
C PRO A 189 -32.41 -21.34 -32.43
N VAL A 190 -33.34 -20.69 -31.72
CA VAL A 190 -34.71 -21.13 -31.48
C VAL A 190 -35.68 -20.03 -31.93
N PRO A 191 -36.89 -20.37 -32.41
CA PRO A 191 -37.87 -19.37 -32.76
C PRO A 191 -38.30 -18.56 -31.55
N ILE A 192 -38.37 -17.24 -31.73
CA ILE A 192 -38.90 -16.28 -30.75
C ILE A 192 -40.17 -15.69 -31.34
N VAL A 193 -41.27 -15.83 -30.62
CA VAL A 193 -42.57 -15.25 -30.98
C VAL A 193 -42.92 -14.21 -29.94
N VAL A 194 -43.25 -13.02 -30.42
CA VAL A 194 -43.58 -11.88 -29.57
C VAL A 194 -45.01 -11.48 -29.87
N ASN A 195 -45.87 -11.44 -28.86
CA ASN A 195 -47.27 -11.06 -28.97
C ASN A 195 -48.06 -11.85 -30.03
N SER A 196 -47.73 -13.13 -30.21
CA SER A 196 -48.25 -14.06 -31.24
C SER A 196 -47.70 -13.86 -32.65
N GLU A 197 -46.66 -13.04 -32.85
CA GLU A 197 -45.99 -12.84 -34.14
C GLU A 197 -44.56 -13.41 -34.15
N PRO A 198 -44.20 -14.25 -35.13
CA PRO A 198 -42.86 -14.81 -35.27
C PRO A 198 -41.90 -13.80 -35.91
N LEU A 199 -41.21 -13.00 -35.11
CA LEU A 199 -40.34 -11.91 -35.59
C LEU A 199 -39.29 -12.37 -36.61
N PHE A 200 -38.73 -13.56 -36.44
CA PHE A 200 -37.66 -14.10 -37.30
C PHE A 200 -38.02 -15.43 -37.98
N GLY A 201 -39.31 -15.80 -37.99
CA GLY A 201 -39.81 -17.07 -38.51
C GLY A 201 -39.75 -18.25 -37.53
N TYR A 202 -40.13 -19.45 -37.99
CA TYR A 202 -40.34 -20.64 -37.16
C TYR A 202 -39.21 -21.69 -37.23
N ALA A 203 -38.13 -21.42 -37.95
CA ALA A 203 -37.05 -22.37 -38.15
C ALA A 203 -36.08 -22.38 -36.97
N ARG A 204 -35.65 -23.57 -36.53
CA ARG A 204 -34.51 -23.73 -35.62
C ARG A 204 -33.23 -23.83 -36.43
N SER A 205 -32.24 -23.00 -36.13
CA SER A 205 -30.95 -23.06 -36.81
C SER A 205 -29.84 -22.49 -35.92
N ARG A 206 -28.92 -23.35 -35.47
CA ARG A 206 -27.71 -22.92 -34.76
C ARG A 206 -26.67 -22.30 -35.72
N THR A 207 -26.68 -22.69 -36.99
CA THR A 207 -25.71 -22.23 -37.99
C THR A 207 -26.39 -21.34 -39.02
N PRO A 208 -26.48 -20.02 -38.81
CA PRO A 208 -27.13 -19.11 -39.75
C PRO A 208 -26.37 -19.07 -41.08
N LYS A 209 -27.10 -18.83 -42.18
CA LYS A 209 -26.49 -18.61 -43.50
C LYS A 209 -25.88 -17.21 -43.54
N LEU A 210 -24.63 -17.11 -43.99
CA LEU A 210 -23.98 -15.82 -44.23
C LEU A 210 -24.27 -15.32 -45.64
N TYR A 211 -24.84 -14.12 -45.74
CA TYR A 211 -25.05 -13.41 -47.01
C TYR A 211 -23.93 -12.39 -47.22
N GLY A 212 -23.52 -12.17 -48.47
CA GLY A 212 -22.47 -11.19 -48.83
C GLY A 212 -21.03 -11.73 -48.84
N PHE A 213 -20.80 -12.94 -48.32
CA PHE A 213 -19.48 -13.59 -48.33
C PHE A 213 -19.25 -14.42 -49.60
N GLN A 214 -18.02 -14.45 -50.12
CA GLN A 214 -17.67 -15.22 -51.33
C GLN A 214 -17.79 -16.73 -51.09
N ARG A 215 -17.32 -17.16 -49.92
CA ARG A 215 -17.37 -18.53 -49.41
C ARG A 215 -17.59 -18.46 -47.91
N TRP A 216 -18.39 -19.37 -47.40
CA TRP A 216 -18.63 -19.48 -45.96
C TRP A 216 -18.83 -20.93 -45.57
N VAL A 217 -18.58 -21.22 -44.30
CA VAL A 217 -18.67 -22.57 -43.73
C VAL A 217 -19.42 -22.50 -42.39
N PRO A 218 -20.47 -23.32 -42.19
CA PRO A 218 -21.10 -23.48 -40.89
C PRO A 218 -20.23 -24.34 -39.97
N PHE A 219 -20.34 -24.13 -38.67
CA PHE A 219 -19.72 -24.98 -37.65
C PHE A 219 -20.61 -25.08 -36.42
N ASP A 220 -20.60 -26.25 -35.78
CA ASP A 220 -21.27 -26.49 -34.50
C ASP A 220 -20.44 -27.48 -33.68
N GLU A 221 -19.83 -26.97 -32.62
CA GLU A 221 -18.99 -27.72 -31.68
C GLU A 221 -19.68 -27.96 -30.34
N GLY A 222 -20.99 -27.69 -30.23
CA GLY A 222 -21.71 -27.62 -28.97
C GLY A 222 -21.70 -26.19 -28.43
N ASP A 223 -20.74 -25.85 -27.58
CA ASP A 223 -20.60 -24.53 -26.93
C ASP A 223 -20.16 -23.40 -27.88
N LEU A 224 -19.50 -23.74 -28.99
CA LEU A 224 -19.07 -22.82 -30.05
C LEU A 224 -19.79 -23.19 -31.35
N TYR A 225 -20.58 -22.29 -31.91
CA TYR A 225 -21.36 -22.57 -33.12
C TYR A 225 -21.64 -21.30 -33.92
N GLY A 226 -21.92 -21.46 -35.21
CA GLY A 226 -22.22 -20.34 -36.08
C GLY A 226 -21.75 -20.56 -37.52
N ALA A 227 -21.30 -19.49 -38.16
CA ALA A 227 -20.74 -19.52 -39.50
C ALA A 227 -19.67 -18.44 -39.67
N VAL A 228 -18.58 -18.79 -40.36
CA VAL A 228 -17.52 -17.86 -40.76
C VAL A 228 -17.39 -17.85 -42.28
N GLY A 229 -16.99 -16.71 -42.85
CA GLY A 229 -16.84 -16.54 -44.28
C GLY A 229 -15.67 -15.66 -44.67
N LEU A 230 -15.29 -15.78 -45.95
CA LEU A 230 -14.31 -14.92 -46.61
C LEU A 230 -15.02 -13.78 -47.34
N GLY A 231 -14.70 -12.57 -46.89
CA GLY A 231 -15.19 -11.33 -47.44
C GLY A 231 -14.61 -10.96 -48.80
N SER A 232 -15.34 -10.12 -49.52
CA SER A 232 -14.89 -9.46 -50.75
C SER A 232 -14.37 -8.03 -50.50
N THR A 233 -14.90 -7.34 -49.49
CA THR A 233 -14.60 -5.94 -49.13
C THR A 233 -13.85 -5.83 -47.79
N ALA A 234 -13.41 -4.62 -47.43
CA ALA A 234 -12.74 -4.38 -46.15
C ALA A 234 -13.70 -4.40 -44.95
N ASP A 235 -14.99 -4.14 -45.18
CA ASP A 235 -16.04 -4.17 -44.14
C ASP A 235 -16.45 -5.60 -43.74
N ASP A 236 -16.04 -6.60 -44.51
CA ASP A 236 -16.34 -8.01 -44.26
C ASP A 236 -15.46 -8.65 -43.15
N ARG A 237 -14.70 -7.83 -42.40
CA ARG A 237 -13.85 -8.22 -41.25
C ARG A 237 -14.57 -8.12 -39.90
N VAL A 238 -15.89 -8.17 -39.91
CA VAL A 238 -16.73 -8.03 -38.71
C VAL A 238 -17.15 -9.41 -38.21
N PHE A 239 -16.91 -9.65 -36.92
CA PHE A 239 -17.44 -10.79 -36.19
C PHE A 239 -18.59 -10.33 -35.31
N HIS A 240 -19.77 -10.88 -35.55
CA HIS A 240 -20.92 -10.75 -34.66
C HIS A 240 -20.79 -11.81 -33.56
N LEU A 241 -20.46 -11.37 -32.34
CA LEU A 241 -20.19 -12.23 -31.20
C LEU A 241 -21.46 -12.41 -30.36
N LEU A 242 -21.88 -13.65 -30.23
CA LEU A 242 -23.10 -14.06 -29.55
C LEU A 242 -22.79 -14.90 -28.32
N THR A 243 -23.66 -14.81 -27.32
CA THR A 243 -23.76 -15.79 -26.22
C THR A 243 -25.17 -16.32 -26.17
N TRP A 244 -25.34 -17.65 -26.15
CA TRP A 244 -26.67 -18.30 -26.14
C TRP A 244 -27.64 -17.77 -27.21
N GLY A 245 -27.14 -17.42 -28.39
CA GLY A 245 -27.95 -16.93 -29.50
C GLY A 245 -28.30 -15.45 -29.50
N VAL A 246 -27.82 -14.67 -28.53
CA VAL A 246 -28.04 -13.23 -28.45
C VAL A 246 -26.76 -12.48 -28.82
N LEU A 247 -26.87 -11.50 -29.72
CA LEU A 247 -25.76 -10.63 -30.13
C LEU A 247 -25.35 -9.71 -28.98
N ILE A 248 -24.11 -9.84 -28.53
CA ILE A 248 -23.53 -8.97 -27.50
C ILE A 248 -22.73 -7.85 -28.14
N GLU A 249 -21.86 -8.16 -29.10
CA GLU A 249 -20.98 -7.16 -29.70
C GLU A 249 -20.67 -7.51 -31.16
N SER A 250 -20.44 -6.50 -32.00
CA SER A 250 -19.87 -6.67 -33.34
C SER A 250 -18.46 -6.10 -33.36
N VAL A 251 -17.46 -6.95 -33.57
CA VAL A 251 -16.04 -6.60 -33.45
C VAL A 251 -15.35 -6.69 -34.79
N ARG A 252 -14.61 -5.64 -35.15
CA ARG A 252 -13.64 -5.71 -36.26
C ARG A 252 -12.34 -6.32 -35.72
N ALA A 253 -11.97 -7.50 -36.22
CA ALA A 253 -10.78 -8.21 -35.78
C ALA A 253 -10.01 -8.80 -36.97
N GLU A 254 -8.69 -8.86 -36.87
CA GLU A 254 -7.81 -9.56 -37.82
C GLU A 254 -7.05 -10.68 -37.09
N PRO A 255 -7.75 -11.71 -36.58
CA PRO A 255 -7.12 -12.81 -35.83
C PRO A 255 -6.21 -13.68 -36.71
N PHE A 256 -6.38 -13.61 -38.03
CA PHE A 256 -5.58 -14.32 -39.02
C PHE A 256 -5.05 -13.32 -40.05
N PRO A 257 -3.79 -12.84 -39.90
CA PRO A 257 -3.21 -11.85 -40.79
C PRO A 257 -3.33 -12.24 -42.26
N GLY A 258 -3.81 -11.31 -43.09
CA GLY A 258 -3.96 -11.52 -44.53
C GLY A 258 -5.26 -12.20 -44.97
N LEU A 259 -6.09 -12.71 -44.04
CA LEU A 259 -7.43 -13.20 -44.34
C LEU A 259 -8.49 -12.13 -44.03
N ARG A 260 -9.45 -11.95 -44.94
CA ARG A 260 -10.63 -11.10 -44.73
C ARG A 260 -11.76 -11.96 -44.16
N LEU A 261 -11.59 -12.40 -42.92
CA LEU A 261 -12.55 -13.28 -42.26
C LEU A 261 -13.56 -12.46 -41.45
N GLY A 262 -14.82 -12.84 -41.53
CA GLY A 262 -15.90 -12.32 -40.69
C GLY A 262 -16.99 -13.38 -40.52
N GLY A 263 -18.03 -13.09 -39.75
CA GLY A 263 -19.14 -14.02 -39.58
C GLY A 263 -19.94 -13.83 -38.31
N ILE A 264 -20.76 -14.82 -38.00
CA ILE A 264 -21.60 -14.88 -36.79
C ILE A 264 -21.09 -16.03 -35.95
N VAL A 265 -20.64 -15.72 -34.73
CA VAL A 265 -19.99 -16.68 -33.84
C VAL A 265 -20.69 -16.62 -32.49
N CYS A 266 -21.35 -17.70 -32.12
CA CYS A 266 -21.87 -17.89 -30.77
C CYS A 266 -20.89 -18.73 -29.97
N PHE A 267 -20.42 -18.20 -28.84
CA PHE A 267 -19.56 -18.94 -27.92
C PHE A 267 -20.02 -18.74 -26.47
N ASP A 268 -20.57 -19.79 -25.88
CA ASP A 268 -21.30 -19.72 -24.61
C ASP A 268 -20.39 -19.42 -23.40
N ARG A 269 -19.06 -19.52 -23.57
CA ARG A 269 -18.04 -19.27 -22.53
C ARG A 269 -17.44 -17.86 -22.57
N LEU A 270 -17.87 -17.00 -23.49
CA LEU A 270 -17.36 -15.63 -23.54
C LEU A 270 -17.76 -14.86 -22.28
N HIS A 271 -16.80 -14.11 -21.73
CA HIS A 271 -17.07 -13.21 -20.62
C HIS A 271 -17.64 -11.88 -21.13
N LYS A 272 -18.78 -11.49 -20.56
CA LYS A 272 -19.39 -10.17 -20.78
C LYS A 272 -18.81 -9.14 -19.81
N THR A 273 -18.69 -7.88 -20.26
CA THR A 273 -18.40 -6.71 -19.42
C THR A 273 -19.42 -6.57 -18.29
N VAL A 274 -19.13 -5.76 -17.27
CA VAL A 274 -19.99 -5.62 -16.08
C VAL A 274 -21.41 -5.13 -16.44
N ASP A 275 -21.54 -4.30 -17.46
CA ASP A 275 -22.80 -3.79 -18.01
C ASP A 275 -23.45 -4.72 -19.05
N HIS A 276 -22.80 -5.84 -19.36
CA HIS A 276 -23.21 -6.88 -20.32
C HIS A 276 -23.30 -6.42 -21.79
N ALA A 277 -22.80 -5.23 -22.14
CA ALA A 277 -22.90 -4.67 -23.48
C ALA A 277 -21.77 -5.08 -24.44
N ALA A 278 -20.65 -5.58 -23.93
CA ALA A 278 -19.48 -5.94 -24.72
C ALA A 278 -18.82 -7.24 -24.21
N ILE A 279 -17.90 -7.78 -25.01
CA ILE A 279 -17.11 -8.97 -24.65
C ILE A 279 -15.76 -8.54 -24.07
N VAL A 280 -15.37 -9.12 -22.93
CA VAL A 280 -14.06 -8.88 -22.31
C VAL A 280 -12.96 -9.41 -23.23
N ARG A 281 -11.88 -8.64 -23.40
CA ARG A 281 -10.71 -9.04 -24.19
C ARG A 281 -9.76 -9.88 -23.35
N ASP A 282 -10.15 -11.13 -23.13
CA ASP A 282 -9.43 -12.10 -22.31
C ASP A 282 -9.14 -13.41 -23.05
N GLU A 283 -8.59 -14.39 -22.35
CA GLU A 283 -8.23 -15.70 -22.90
C GLU A 283 -9.41 -16.48 -23.48
N ARG A 284 -10.67 -16.19 -23.08
CA ARG A 284 -11.84 -16.85 -23.67
C ARG A 284 -12.11 -16.34 -25.08
N LEU A 285 -11.87 -15.06 -25.33
CA LEU A 285 -11.91 -14.52 -26.69
C LEU A 285 -10.79 -15.10 -27.54
N ASP A 286 -9.58 -15.24 -26.99
CA ASP A 286 -8.46 -15.86 -27.69
C ASP A 286 -8.72 -17.36 -27.96
N GLU A 287 -9.31 -18.10 -27.01
CA GLU A 287 -9.78 -19.48 -27.18
C GLU A 287 -10.76 -19.58 -28.36
N MET A 288 -11.74 -18.68 -28.43
CA MET A 288 -12.70 -18.64 -29.54
C MET A 288 -11.97 -18.50 -30.88
N PHE A 289 -11.07 -17.52 -31.02
CA PHE A 289 -10.33 -17.33 -32.27
C PHE A 289 -9.39 -18.50 -32.58
N ALA A 290 -8.74 -19.10 -31.58
CA ALA A 290 -7.96 -20.30 -31.76
C ALA A 290 -8.83 -21.44 -32.32
N ARG A 291 -10.05 -21.63 -31.81
CA ARG A 291 -11.02 -22.63 -32.29
C ARG A 291 -11.58 -22.34 -33.68
N LEU A 292 -11.62 -21.08 -34.11
CA LEU A 292 -12.04 -20.69 -35.46
C LEU A 292 -10.96 -20.95 -36.53
N ARG A 293 -9.71 -21.11 -36.13
CA ARG A 293 -8.56 -21.26 -37.04
C ARG A 293 -8.70 -22.40 -38.06
N PRO A 294 -9.15 -23.61 -37.70
CA PRO A 294 -9.35 -24.71 -38.65
C PRO A 294 -10.37 -24.38 -39.74
N TYR A 295 -11.43 -23.62 -39.42
CA TYR A 295 -12.44 -23.20 -40.38
C TYR A 295 -11.92 -22.08 -41.29
N ALA A 296 -11.13 -21.15 -40.75
CA ALA A 296 -10.45 -20.12 -41.53
C ALA A 296 -9.47 -20.75 -42.55
N GLN A 297 -8.67 -21.73 -42.12
CA GLN A 297 -7.78 -22.49 -43.01
C GLN A 297 -8.56 -23.29 -44.06
N MET A 298 -9.69 -23.92 -43.67
CA MET A 298 -10.57 -24.63 -44.60
C MET A 298 -11.08 -23.72 -45.72
N LEU A 299 -11.48 -22.49 -45.38
CA LEU A 299 -11.92 -21.48 -46.33
C LEU A 299 -10.79 -20.96 -47.23
N ALA A 300 -9.64 -20.63 -46.63
CA ALA A 300 -8.51 -20.02 -47.33
C ALA A 300 -7.83 -20.99 -48.32
N GLU A 301 -7.66 -22.25 -47.90
CA GLU A 301 -6.93 -23.26 -48.68
C GLU A 301 -7.86 -24.21 -49.43
N GLY A 302 -9.18 -24.13 -49.21
CA GLY A 302 -10.16 -25.02 -49.83
C GLY A 302 -10.05 -26.47 -49.33
N ARG A 303 -9.65 -26.69 -48.07
CA ARG A 303 -9.55 -28.04 -47.49
C ARG A 303 -10.93 -28.69 -47.40
N ALA A 304 -10.98 -30.02 -47.45
CA ALA A 304 -12.24 -30.78 -47.32
C ALA A 304 -12.77 -30.85 -45.88
N ALA A 305 -11.93 -30.56 -44.88
CA ALA A 305 -12.28 -30.62 -43.46
C ALA A 305 -11.54 -29.56 -42.64
N ALA A 306 -12.19 -29.08 -41.57
CA ALA A 306 -11.63 -28.15 -40.61
C ALA A 306 -10.67 -28.90 -39.67
N THR A 307 -9.37 -28.74 -39.90
CA THR A 307 -8.29 -29.37 -39.14
C THR A 307 -7.21 -28.37 -38.76
N TYR A 308 -6.63 -28.51 -37.58
CA TYR A 308 -5.40 -27.83 -37.18
C TYR A 308 -4.19 -28.50 -37.85
N ASP A 309 -3.08 -27.80 -37.96
CA ASP A 309 -1.75 -28.39 -38.15
C ASP A 309 -1.23 -28.98 -36.82
N LEU A 310 -2.06 -29.80 -36.19
CA LEU A 310 -1.77 -30.58 -34.98
C LEU A 310 -2.04 -32.04 -35.28
N ARG A 311 -1.13 -32.94 -34.92
CA ARG A 311 -1.32 -34.38 -35.13
C ARG A 311 -0.66 -35.22 -34.04
N LEU A 312 -1.24 -36.38 -33.78
CA LEU A 312 -0.54 -37.44 -33.05
C LEU A 312 0.60 -38.00 -33.94
N PRO A 313 1.71 -38.52 -33.36
CA PRO A 313 2.78 -39.16 -34.10
C PRO A 313 2.31 -40.23 -35.09
N GLY A 314 2.37 -39.95 -36.40
CA GLY A 314 1.93 -40.84 -37.47
C GLY A 314 0.41 -40.82 -37.76
N GLY A 315 -0.36 -39.97 -37.09
CA GLY A 315 -1.79 -39.78 -37.31
C GLY A 315 -2.13 -38.63 -38.28
N PRO A 316 -3.40 -38.52 -38.70
CA PRO A 316 -3.88 -37.39 -39.49
C PRO A 316 -3.93 -36.09 -38.67
N PRO A 317 -4.06 -34.92 -39.32
CA PRO A 317 -4.38 -33.66 -38.67
C PRO A 317 -5.64 -33.74 -37.80
N LEU A 318 -5.61 -33.10 -36.63
CA LEU A 318 -6.68 -33.13 -35.64
C LEU A 318 -7.76 -32.08 -35.96
N GLY A 319 -9.02 -32.48 -35.85
CA GLY A 319 -10.16 -31.57 -35.85
C GLY A 319 -10.44 -30.98 -34.46
N PRO A 320 -11.27 -29.92 -34.36
CA PRO A 320 -11.67 -29.30 -33.09
C PRO A 320 -12.21 -30.25 -32.03
N ALA A 321 -13.10 -31.16 -32.40
CA ALA A 321 -13.67 -32.14 -31.47
C ALA A 321 -12.60 -33.11 -30.91
N GLN A 322 -11.63 -33.51 -31.74
CA GLN A 322 -10.58 -34.43 -31.32
C GLN A 322 -9.59 -33.78 -30.35
N LEU A 323 -9.18 -32.53 -30.62
CA LEU A 323 -8.31 -31.78 -29.71
C LEU A 323 -8.96 -31.58 -28.33
N ARG A 324 -10.25 -31.22 -28.30
CA ARG A 324 -11.01 -31.09 -27.03
C ARG A 324 -11.12 -32.41 -26.28
N GLU A 325 -11.33 -33.51 -26.98
CA GLU A 325 -11.41 -34.83 -26.33
C GLU A 325 -10.06 -35.24 -25.71
N ILE A 326 -8.94 -34.94 -26.39
CA ILE A 326 -7.59 -35.14 -25.86
C ILE A 326 -7.39 -34.26 -24.63
N ALA A 327 -7.70 -32.97 -24.73
CA ALA A 327 -7.56 -32.03 -23.62
C ALA A 327 -8.41 -32.37 -22.39
N ARG A 328 -9.63 -32.90 -22.59
CA ARG A 328 -10.50 -33.31 -21.49
C ARG A 328 -9.98 -34.55 -20.75
N ARG A 329 -9.33 -35.47 -21.46
CA ARG A 329 -8.83 -36.75 -20.90
C ARG A 329 -7.44 -36.64 -20.30
N ALA A 330 -6.58 -35.81 -20.88
CA ALA A 330 -5.19 -35.70 -20.50
C ALA A 330 -5.01 -34.62 -19.43
N ARG A 331 -4.32 -34.97 -18.33
CA ARG A 331 -3.87 -33.97 -17.34
C ARG A 331 -2.60 -33.24 -17.79
N THR A 332 -1.83 -33.85 -18.66
CA THR A 332 -0.58 -33.31 -19.22
C THR A 332 -0.55 -33.60 -20.72
N ILE A 333 -0.13 -32.63 -21.53
CA ILE A 333 0.05 -32.78 -22.98
C ILE A 333 1.45 -32.33 -23.34
N VAL A 334 2.17 -33.17 -24.09
CA VAL A 334 3.49 -32.84 -24.61
C VAL A 334 3.33 -32.27 -26.01
N VAL A 335 3.75 -31.02 -26.23
CA VAL A 335 3.68 -30.37 -27.55
C VAL A 335 5.08 -30.19 -28.10
N VAL A 336 5.32 -30.70 -29.31
CA VAL A 336 6.62 -30.61 -29.98
C VAL A 336 6.45 -30.03 -31.37
N PRO A 337 7.30 -29.06 -31.80
CA PRO A 337 7.24 -28.54 -33.16
C PRO A 337 7.42 -29.67 -34.19
N ALA A 338 6.51 -29.77 -35.15
CA ALA A 338 6.56 -30.77 -36.22
C ALA A 338 7.85 -30.66 -37.05
N SER A 339 8.43 -29.45 -37.14
CA SER A 339 9.72 -29.19 -37.78
C SER A 339 10.91 -29.84 -37.05
N ALA A 340 10.85 -30.00 -35.73
CA ALA A 340 11.90 -30.62 -34.92
C ALA A 340 11.88 -32.16 -35.03
N CYS A 341 10.72 -32.75 -35.36
CA CYS A 341 10.51 -34.20 -35.47
C CYS A 341 10.72 -34.76 -36.90
N ARG A 342 11.55 -34.10 -37.73
CA ARG A 342 11.84 -34.55 -39.11
C ARG A 342 12.72 -35.81 -39.19
N VAL A 343 13.36 -36.19 -38.09
CA VAL A 343 14.28 -37.34 -38.00
C VAL A 343 13.67 -38.36 -37.04
N ASP A 344 13.73 -39.65 -37.36
CA ASP A 344 13.14 -40.71 -36.53
C ASP A 344 13.62 -40.66 -35.06
N ARG A 345 14.88 -40.28 -34.83
CA ARG A 345 15.44 -40.13 -33.49
C ARG A 345 14.77 -39.05 -32.65
N THR A 346 14.42 -37.90 -33.23
CA THR A 346 13.78 -36.81 -32.47
C THR A 346 12.32 -37.12 -32.18
N LEU A 347 11.64 -37.83 -33.10
CA LEU A 347 10.29 -38.35 -32.85
C LEU A 347 10.27 -39.45 -31.77
N ASP A 348 11.25 -40.35 -31.77
CA ASP A 348 11.40 -41.37 -30.73
C ASP A 348 11.62 -40.75 -29.35
N ARG A 349 12.45 -39.70 -29.25
CA ARG A 349 12.62 -38.94 -28.01
C ARG A 349 11.32 -38.32 -27.52
N ALA A 350 10.56 -37.66 -28.40
CA ALA A 350 9.27 -37.07 -28.06
C ALA A 350 8.31 -38.13 -27.47
N ARG A 351 8.24 -39.32 -28.09
CA ARG A 351 7.42 -40.45 -27.58
C ARG A 351 7.85 -40.90 -26.19
N ARG A 352 9.17 -41.07 -25.98
CA ARG A 352 9.72 -41.50 -24.68
C ARG A 352 9.52 -40.45 -23.58
N ILE A 353 9.46 -39.16 -23.92
CA ILE A 353 9.06 -38.10 -22.97
C ILE A 353 7.57 -38.22 -22.64
N GLY A 354 6.71 -38.41 -23.64
CA GLY A 354 5.28 -38.66 -23.43
C GLY A 354 5.02 -39.87 -22.52
N GLU A 355 5.74 -40.98 -22.74
CA GLU A 355 5.68 -42.17 -21.87
C GLU A 355 6.12 -41.88 -20.44
N ALA A 356 7.20 -41.10 -20.25
CA ALA A 356 7.70 -40.74 -18.92
C ALA A 356 6.74 -39.81 -18.13
N LEU A 357 5.87 -39.10 -18.84
CA LEU A 357 4.89 -38.17 -18.28
C LEU A 357 3.46 -38.72 -18.26
N ASP A 358 3.24 -39.95 -18.76
CA ASP A 358 1.91 -40.52 -19.02
C ASP A 358 0.99 -39.56 -19.81
N ALA A 359 1.56 -38.97 -20.87
CA ALA A 359 0.97 -37.85 -21.60
C ALA A 359 0.95 -38.09 -23.12
N PRO A 360 -0.13 -37.71 -23.83
CA PRO A 360 -0.14 -37.69 -25.29
C PRO A 360 0.85 -36.68 -25.85
N VAL A 361 1.52 -37.06 -26.95
CA VAL A 361 2.43 -36.19 -27.71
C VAL A 361 1.69 -35.62 -28.90
N LEU A 362 1.66 -34.29 -29.03
CA LEU A 362 1.13 -33.57 -30.18
C LEU A 362 2.28 -32.93 -30.97
N LEU A 363 2.32 -33.21 -32.27
CA LEU A 363 3.20 -32.53 -33.21
C LEU A 363 2.49 -31.29 -33.73
N ALA A 364 3.01 -30.11 -33.41
CA ALA A 364 2.39 -28.83 -33.74
C ALA A 364 3.11 -28.09 -34.86
N GLY A 365 2.32 -27.51 -35.78
CA GLY A 365 2.76 -26.46 -36.68
C GLY A 365 3.11 -25.17 -35.93
N PRO A 366 3.87 -24.25 -36.55
CA PRO A 366 4.37 -23.04 -35.90
C PRO A 366 3.28 -22.09 -35.37
N ASN A 367 2.04 -22.21 -35.84
CA ASN A 367 0.94 -21.31 -35.49
C ASN A 367 -0.14 -21.96 -34.60
N ASP A 368 -0.03 -23.27 -34.31
CA ASP A 368 -1.10 -24.06 -33.66
C ASP A 368 -0.71 -24.60 -32.28
N ALA A 369 0.52 -24.35 -31.81
CA ALA A 369 0.95 -24.73 -30.46
C ALA A 369 0.14 -23.98 -29.38
N ASP A 370 -0.04 -22.66 -29.56
CA ASP A 370 -0.83 -21.82 -28.65
C ASP A 370 -2.31 -22.22 -28.61
N ALA A 371 -2.84 -22.79 -29.70
CA ALA A 371 -4.21 -23.29 -29.74
C ALA A 371 -4.42 -24.45 -28.76
N VAL A 372 -3.40 -25.28 -28.51
CA VAL A 372 -3.49 -26.35 -27.50
C VAL A 372 -3.63 -25.75 -26.11
N ARG A 373 -2.84 -24.71 -25.79
CA ARG A 373 -2.89 -24.01 -24.49
C ARG A 373 -4.28 -23.41 -24.25
N LEU A 374 -4.79 -22.66 -25.22
CA LEU A 374 -6.08 -21.98 -25.12
C LEU A 374 -7.27 -22.98 -25.05
N VAL A 375 -7.25 -24.05 -25.85
CA VAL A 375 -8.33 -25.04 -25.88
C VAL A 375 -8.33 -25.96 -24.66
N ALA A 376 -7.15 -26.29 -24.12
CA ALA A 376 -7.04 -27.19 -22.98
C ALA A 376 -7.46 -26.54 -21.65
N GLY A 377 -7.33 -25.21 -21.56
CA GLY A 377 -7.72 -24.43 -20.39
C GLY A 377 -6.79 -24.61 -19.18
N PRO A 378 -7.07 -23.92 -18.07
CA PRO A 378 -6.14 -23.72 -16.95
C PRO A 378 -5.83 -24.95 -16.09
N GLY A 379 -6.48 -26.09 -16.37
CA GLY A 379 -6.33 -27.35 -15.62
C GLY A 379 -5.42 -28.39 -16.28
N VAL A 380 -4.99 -28.15 -17.53
CA VAL A 380 -4.13 -29.08 -18.27
C VAL A 380 -2.71 -28.54 -18.33
N ARG A 381 -1.74 -29.36 -17.92
CA ARG A 381 -0.33 -29.01 -17.98
C ARG A 381 0.19 -29.18 -19.41
N LEU A 382 0.64 -28.08 -20.02
CA LEU A 382 1.32 -28.12 -21.32
C LEU A 382 2.83 -28.21 -21.09
N VAL A 383 3.50 -29.19 -21.70
CA VAL A 383 4.96 -29.34 -21.63
C VAL A 383 5.54 -29.23 -23.04
N GLU A 384 6.49 -28.30 -23.23
CA GLU A 384 7.15 -28.03 -24.51
C GLU A 384 8.63 -28.43 -24.45
N PRO A 385 8.98 -29.72 -24.61
CA PRO A 385 10.35 -30.19 -24.43
C PRO A 385 11.24 -29.92 -25.66
N CYS A 386 12.53 -29.76 -25.40
CA CYS A 386 13.59 -29.80 -26.39
C CYS A 386 13.87 -31.27 -26.79
N VAL A 387 13.63 -31.62 -28.06
CA VAL A 387 13.86 -33.00 -28.57
C VAL A 387 15.14 -33.15 -29.40
N THR A 388 15.89 -32.06 -29.59
CA THR A 388 17.11 -32.04 -30.42
C THR A 388 18.27 -32.79 -29.77
N ASP A 389 18.31 -32.84 -28.44
CA ASP A 389 19.26 -33.61 -27.63
C ASP A 389 18.55 -34.46 -26.56
N ASP A 390 19.33 -35.17 -25.74
CA ASP A 390 18.81 -36.11 -24.72
C ASP A 390 18.64 -35.47 -23.32
N THR A 391 18.89 -34.16 -23.18
CA THR A 391 18.88 -33.46 -21.88
C THR A 391 17.50 -33.51 -21.23
N ASP A 392 16.46 -33.08 -21.96
CA ASP A 392 15.08 -33.08 -21.48
C ASP A 392 14.54 -34.49 -21.26
N LEU A 393 14.86 -35.45 -22.15
CA LEU A 393 14.48 -36.84 -21.95
C LEU A 393 15.10 -37.42 -20.66
N THR A 394 16.36 -37.09 -20.38
CA THR A 394 17.03 -37.50 -19.15
C THR A 394 16.39 -36.86 -17.93
N PHE A 395 15.98 -35.59 -18.03
CA PHE A 395 15.26 -34.87 -16.98
C PHE A 395 13.89 -35.48 -16.67
N TYR A 396 13.02 -35.67 -17.67
CA TYR A 396 11.64 -36.16 -17.44
C TYR A 396 11.58 -37.62 -16.96
N ARG A 397 12.65 -38.40 -17.12
CA ARG A 397 12.79 -39.73 -16.54
C ARG A 397 13.06 -39.75 -15.04
N GLN A 398 13.47 -38.63 -14.47
CA GLN A 398 13.67 -38.52 -13.03
C GLN A 398 12.30 -38.62 -12.33
N PRO A 399 12.24 -39.12 -11.09
CA PRO A 399 11.02 -39.08 -10.31
C PRO A 399 10.60 -37.63 -10.01
N PRO A 400 9.30 -37.35 -9.82
CA PRO A 400 8.84 -36.05 -9.33
C PRO A 400 9.54 -35.64 -8.03
N SER A 401 9.84 -34.36 -7.89
CA SER A 401 10.36 -33.74 -6.67
C SER A 401 9.20 -33.54 -5.70
N GLU A 402 9.29 -34.09 -4.50
CA GLU A 402 8.31 -33.80 -3.44
C GLU A 402 8.51 -32.37 -2.91
N PRO A 403 7.43 -31.66 -2.54
CA PRO A 403 7.56 -30.41 -1.80
C PRO A 403 8.27 -30.66 -0.45
N PRO A 404 8.85 -29.62 0.18
CA PRO A 404 9.50 -29.77 1.47
C PRO A 404 8.54 -30.40 2.49
N ALA A 405 8.98 -31.47 3.16
CA ALA A 405 8.15 -32.18 4.13
C ALA A 405 7.81 -31.27 5.34
N PRO A 406 6.61 -31.41 5.93
CA PRO A 406 6.27 -30.75 7.19
C PRO A 406 7.16 -31.29 8.33
N PRO A 407 7.32 -30.54 9.45
CA PRO A 407 6.61 -29.30 9.80
C PRO A 407 7.13 -28.03 9.11
N TRP A 408 6.21 -27.10 8.86
CA TRP A 408 6.50 -25.75 8.36
C TRP A 408 6.18 -24.74 9.47
N LEU A 409 6.94 -23.65 9.55
CA LEU A 409 6.71 -22.58 10.54
C LEU A 409 5.37 -21.85 10.28
N VAL A 410 4.96 -21.79 9.01
CA VAL A 410 3.65 -21.28 8.57
C VAL A 410 3.09 -22.18 7.47
N ALA A 411 1.76 -22.18 7.32
CA ALA A 411 1.11 -22.90 6.24
C ALA A 411 1.64 -22.40 4.87
N PRO A 412 1.87 -23.29 3.88
CA PRO A 412 2.39 -22.89 2.58
C PRO A 412 1.45 -21.91 1.91
N GLN A 413 2.01 -20.85 1.35
CA GLN A 413 1.25 -19.81 0.68
C GLN A 413 1.41 -19.97 -0.83
N ARG A 414 0.32 -20.34 -1.50
CA ARG A 414 0.26 -20.37 -2.96
C ARG A 414 0.02 -18.95 -3.48
N GLY A 415 0.93 -18.47 -4.31
CA GLY A 415 0.80 -17.20 -5.02
C GLY A 415 -0.12 -17.32 -6.23
N GLU A 416 -0.53 -16.18 -6.76
CA GLU A 416 -1.25 -16.08 -8.02
C GLU A 416 -0.36 -16.49 -9.20
N ALA A 417 -0.99 -16.84 -10.32
CA ALA A 417 -0.28 -17.09 -11.55
C ALA A 417 0.31 -15.78 -12.10
N ILE A 418 1.57 -15.81 -12.49
CA ILE A 418 2.31 -14.65 -13.00
C ILE A 418 2.59 -14.89 -14.48
N GLY A 419 1.97 -14.08 -15.35
CA GLY A 419 2.23 -14.15 -16.79
C GLY A 419 3.65 -13.73 -17.18
N ALA A 420 4.18 -14.34 -18.23
CA ALA A 420 5.52 -14.06 -18.77
C ALA A 420 5.76 -12.57 -19.10
N GLU A 421 4.73 -11.85 -19.57
CA GLU A 421 4.75 -10.40 -19.84
C GLU A 421 5.15 -9.61 -18.57
N ARG A 422 4.49 -9.90 -17.45
CA ARG A 422 4.73 -9.21 -16.17
C ARG A 422 6.11 -9.51 -15.61
N LEU A 423 6.64 -10.72 -15.83
CA LEU A 423 8.02 -11.07 -15.47
C LEU A 423 9.01 -10.25 -16.31
N ALA A 424 8.77 -10.12 -17.61
CA ALA A 424 9.61 -9.35 -18.51
C ALA A 424 9.61 -7.85 -18.17
N ASP A 425 8.45 -7.30 -17.83
CA ASP A 425 8.30 -5.89 -17.45
C ASP A 425 9.09 -5.56 -16.18
N VAL A 426 9.10 -6.46 -15.17
CA VAL A 426 9.93 -6.29 -13.95
C VAL A 426 11.42 -6.33 -14.28
N LEU A 427 11.84 -7.28 -15.10
CA LEU A 427 13.25 -7.40 -15.50
C LEU A 427 13.73 -6.17 -16.30
N GLN A 428 12.86 -5.60 -17.13
CA GLN A 428 13.17 -4.39 -17.89
C GLN A 428 13.15 -3.14 -16.99
N GLY A 429 12.18 -3.04 -16.07
CA GLY A 429 12.08 -1.93 -15.11
C GLY A 429 13.25 -1.85 -14.13
N ASP A 430 13.75 -3.01 -13.67
CA ASP A 430 14.94 -3.11 -12.81
C ASP A 430 16.26 -3.01 -13.61
N GLY A 431 16.21 -2.87 -14.94
CA GLY A 431 17.39 -2.75 -15.81
C GLY A 431 18.21 -4.04 -15.98
N VAL A 432 17.64 -5.20 -15.61
CA VAL A 432 18.25 -6.53 -15.78
C VAL A 432 18.23 -6.96 -17.25
N LEU A 433 17.13 -6.67 -17.95
CA LEU A 433 17.07 -6.77 -19.42
C LEU A 433 17.41 -5.41 -20.04
N PRO A 434 18.29 -5.38 -21.07
CA PRO A 434 18.63 -4.13 -21.74
C PRO A 434 17.41 -3.54 -22.48
N PRO A 435 17.29 -2.20 -22.55
CA PRO A 435 16.18 -1.56 -23.25
C PRO A 435 16.23 -1.86 -24.76
N ALA A 436 15.05 -1.89 -25.40
CA ALA A 436 14.91 -2.16 -26.82
C ALA A 436 15.77 -1.20 -27.67
N GLN A 437 16.66 -1.76 -28.49
CA GLN A 437 17.47 -0.99 -29.43
C GLN A 437 16.77 -0.88 -30.80
N PRO A 438 16.87 0.26 -31.51
CA PRO A 438 16.16 0.47 -32.79
C PRO A 438 16.50 -0.52 -33.92
N ALA A 439 17.61 -1.25 -33.80
CA ALA A 439 18.13 -2.16 -34.82
C ALA A 439 18.49 -3.56 -34.28
N GLY A 440 18.18 -3.85 -33.02
CA GLY A 440 18.48 -5.13 -32.35
C GLY A 440 17.23 -5.97 -32.12
N ALA A 441 17.39 -7.29 -31.98
CA ALA A 441 16.31 -8.13 -31.46
C ALA A 441 15.98 -7.69 -30.03
N ASP A 442 14.72 -7.32 -29.78
CA ASP A 442 14.27 -6.88 -28.46
C ASP A 442 14.51 -8.00 -27.42
N ALA A 443 15.27 -7.68 -26.37
CA ALA A 443 15.61 -8.62 -25.31
C ALA A 443 14.35 -9.09 -24.56
N ARG A 444 13.33 -8.23 -24.46
CA ARG A 444 12.00 -8.58 -23.95
C ARG A 444 11.36 -9.66 -24.83
N ASP A 445 11.33 -9.45 -26.14
CA ASP A 445 10.77 -10.42 -27.09
C ASP A 445 11.55 -11.73 -27.15
N HIS A 446 12.87 -11.69 -26.93
CA HIS A 446 13.67 -12.90 -26.79
C HIS A 446 13.29 -13.67 -25.52
N PHE A 447 13.12 -12.98 -24.38
CA PHE A 447 12.72 -13.60 -23.11
C PHE A 447 11.34 -14.25 -23.20
N LEU A 448 10.38 -13.53 -23.77
CA LEU A 448 9.03 -14.03 -23.97
C LEU A 448 8.99 -15.22 -24.94
N ARG A 449 9.87 -15.27 -25.94
CA ARG A 449 9.97 -16.43 -26.84
C ARG A 449 10.55 -17.65 -26.15
N GLU A 450 11.62 -17.51 -25.37
CA GLU A 450 12.26 -18.65 -24.69
C GLU A 450 11.42 -19.18 -23.52
N LEU A 451 10.67 -18.31 -22.82
CA LEU A 451 9.74 -18.71 -21.75
C LEU A 451 8.38 -19.21 -22.27
N GLY A 452 8.04 -18.88 -23.52
CA GLY A 452 6.74 -19.07 -24.15
C GLY A 452 5.81 -17.87 -23.96
N ARG A 453 5.33 -17.29 -25.07
CA ARG A 453 4.35 -16.19 -25.04
C ARG A 453 3.02 -16.74 -24.50
N GLY A 454 2.52 -16.14 -23.42
CA GLY A 454 1.33 -16.63 -22.70
C GLY A 454 1.60 -17.72 -21.67
N SER A 455 2.87 -18.01 -21.35
CA SER A 455 3.21 -18.89 -20.23
C SER A 455 2.92 -18.21 -18.90
N GLU A 456 2.36 -18.96 -17.96
CA GLU A 456 2.20 -18.56 -16.57
C GLU A 456 3.18 -19.30 -15.68
N VAL A 457 3.66 -18.60 -14.65
CA VAL A 457 4.51 -19.14 -13.60
C VAL A 457 3.76 -19.07 -12.28
N ARG A 458 3.76 -20.16 -11.51
CA ARG A 458 3.12 -20.21 -10.19
C ARG A 458 4.17 -20.40 -9.11
N ALA A 459 4.09 -19.60 -8.05
CA ALA A 459 5.03 -19.68 -6.93
C ALA A 459 4.31 -20.13 -5.67
N THR A 460 4.88 -21.08 -4.93
CA THR A 460 4.41 -21.48 -3.60
C THR A 460 5.53 -21.25 -2.61
N LEU A 461 5.24 -20.44 -1.58
CA LEU A 461 6.17 -20.14 -0.52
C LEU A 461 6.03 -21.15 0.62
N PHE A 462 7.15 -21.79 0.97
CA PHE A 462 7.30 -22.65 2.13
C PHE A 462 8.29 -22.01 3.10
N VAL A 463 8.04 -22.19 4.40
CA VAL A 463 9.01 -21.84 5.45
C VAL A 463 9.31 -23.11 6.26
N PRO A 464 10.16 -24.01 5.70
CA PRO A 464 10.50 -25.25 6.37
C PRO A 464 11.37 -24.98 7.61
N GLU A 465 11.27 -25.83 8.64
CA GLU A 465 12.18 -25.76 9.79
C GLU A 465 13.65 -25.92 9.37
N ARG A 466 13.90 -26.72 8.32
CA ARG A 466 15.23 -26.95 7.74
C ARG A 466 15.25 -26.46 6.29
N PRO A 467 15.67 -25.21 6.04
CA PRO A 467 15.74 -24.68 4.69
C PRO A 467 16.84 -25.37 3.87
N PRO A 468 16.64 -25.50 2.55
CA PRO A 468 17.64 -26.09 1.66
C PRO A 468 18.88 -25.21 1.48
N HIS A 469 18.79 -23.90 1.78
CA HIS A 469 19.93 -22.98 1.78
C HIS A 469 19.91 -22.12 3.05
N PRO A 470 21.00 -22.09 3.86
CA PRO A 470 21.01 -21.41 5.15
C PRO A 470 21.16 -19.89 5.06
N GLY A 471 21.62 -19.35 3.91
CA GLY A 471 22.03 -17.95 3.75
C GLY A 471 21.09 -17.03 2.94
N GLY A 472 19.82 -17.41 2.70
CA GLY A 472 18.89 -16.58 1.92
C GLY A 472 17.55 -17.24 1.60
N LEU A 473 16.87 -16.75 0.57
CA LEU A 473 15.68 -17.39 0.00
C LEU A 473 16.13 -18.39 -1.07
N ALA A 474 15.79 -19.67 -0.89
CA ALA A 474 16.01 -20.65 -1.94
C ALA A 474 14.83 -20.61 -2.92
N VAL A 475 15.13 -20.53 -4.22
CA VAL A 475 14.13 -20.67 -5.28
C VAL A 475 14.29 -22.03 -5.93
N GLU A 476 13.31 -22.91 -5.76
CA GLU A 476 13.27 -24.21 -6.44
C GLU A 476 12.47 -24.07 -7.73
N LEU A 477 13.16 -24.13 -8.88
CA LEU A 477 12.50 -24.16 -10.19
C LEU A 477 12.03 -25.59 -10.48
N VAL A 478 10.77 -25.73 -10.86
CA VAL A 478 10.10 -27.01 -11.08
C VAL A 478 9.40 -27.00 -12.43
N SER A 479 9.55 -28.07 -13.22
CA SER A 479 8.84 -28.31 -14.47
C SER A 479 8.27 -29.73 -14.45
N ALA A 480 6.98 -29.90 -14.75
CA ALA A 480 6.26 -31.16 -14.64
C ALA A 480 6.54 -31.92 -13.32
N ASP A 481 6.41 -31.20 -12.19
CA ASP A 481 6.69 -31.66 -10.82
C ASP A 481 8.13 -32.11 -10.55
N ARG A 482 9.08 -31.90 -11.47
CA ARG A 482 10.48 -32.29 -11.32
C ARG A 482 11.37 -31.07 -11.12
N ARG A 483 12.38 -31.22 -10.27
CA ARG A 483 13.27 -30.11 -9.90
C ARG A 483 14.30 -29.84 -10.99
N VAL A 484 14.23 -28.65 -11.60
CA VAL A 484 15.20 -28.16 -12.60
C VAL A 484 16.47 -27.66 -11.90
N ALA A 485 16.31 -26.75 -10.94
CA ALA A 485 17.42 -26.18 -10.19
C ALA A 485 16.96 -25.63 -8.83
N VAL A 486 17.88 -25.50 -7.88
CA VAL A 486 17.68 -24.72 -6.66
C VAL A 486 18.66 -23.55 -6.72
N LEU A 487 18.13 -22.34 -6.78
CA LEU A 487 18.90 -21.12 -6.93
C LEU A 487 18.84 -20.33 -5.62
N PRO A 488 19.98 -20.03 -4.98
CA PRO A 488 20.00 -19.08 -3.89
C PRO A 488 19.76 -17.68 -4.45
N VAL A 489 18.74 -16.99 -3.95
CA VAL A 489 18.47 -15.59 -4.31
C VAL A 489 18.68 -14.74 -3.07
N GLU A 490 19.46 -13.66 -3.23
CA GLU A 490 19.64 -12.69 -2.17
C GLU A 490 18.28 -12.04 -1.85
N SER A 491 17.84 -12.25 -0.61
CA SER A 491 16.57 -11.75 -0.12
C SER A 491 16.68 -11.50 1.36
N ARG A 492 16.01 -10.43 1.82
CA ARG A 492 15.80 -10.17 3.25
C ARG A 492 14.90 -11.20 3.94
N PHE A 493 14.15 -11.99 3.16
CA PHE A 493 13.35 -13.10 3.66
C PHE A 493 14.20 -14.36 3.65
N THR A 494 14.48 -14.92 4.83
CA THR A 494 15.52 -15.94 4.99
C THR A 494 14.93 -17.27 5.45
N GLY A 495 15.58 -18.38 5.07
CA GLY A 495 15.10 -19.72 5.41
C GLY A 495 13.79 -20.12 4.72
N GLY A 496 13.36 -19.34 3.73
CA GLY A 496 12.25 -19.68 2.86
C GLY A 496 12.67 -20.60 1.71
N LEU A 497 11.71 -21.37 1.22
CA LEU A 497 11.78 -22.03 -0.09
C LEU A 497 10.62 -21.51 -0.94
N LEU A 498 10.93 -20.79 -2.01
CA LEU A 498 9.97 -20.40 -3.03
C LEU A 498 10.02 -21.44 -4.15
N ARG A 499 9.02 -22.32 -4.20
CA ARG A 499 8.90 -23.32 -5.26
C ARG A 499 8.15 -22.71 -6.44
N VAL A 500 8.79 -22.64 -7.59
CA VAL A 500 8.34 -21.92 -8.78
C VAL A 500 8.11 -22.92 -9.91
N GLU A 501 6.85 -23.11 -10.27
CA GLU A 501 6.40 -24.00 -11.34
C GLU A 501 6.47 -23.27 -12.69
N VAL A 502 7.31 -23.75 -13.60
CA VAL A 502 7.53 -23.21 -14.95
C VAL A 502 7.31 -24.32 -15.98
N GLU A 503 6.18 -24.26 -16.69
CA GLU A 503 5.77 -25.31 -17.64
C GLU A 503 5.95 -24.90 -19.11
N GLY A 504 5.96 -23.59 -19.38
CA GLY A 504 6.06 -23.06 -20.74
C GLY A 504 7.46 -23.08 -21.37
N ALA A 505 8.48 -23.43 -20.59
CA ALA A 505 9.87 -23.50 -21.07
C ALA A 505 10.44 -24.91 -20.86
N SER A 506 11.21 -25.37 -21.83
CA SER A 506 11.98 -26.61 -21.68
C SER A 506 13.01 -26.50 -20.54
N PRO A 507 13.26 -27.58 -19.77
CA PRO A 507 14.34 -27.64 -18.78
C PRO A 507 15.70 -27.23 -19.37
N SER A 508 15.99 -27.65 -20.61
CA SER A 508 17.20 -27.22 -21.33
C SER A 508 17.28 -25.70 -21.55
N ALA A 509 16.17 -25.03 -21.83
CA ALA A 509 16.13 -23.57 -21.96
C ALA A 509 16.31 -22.87 -20.61
N LEU A 510 15.68 -23.37 -19.55
CA LEU A 510 15.82 -22.82 -18.19
C LEU A 510 17.27 -22.90 -17.66
N LEU A 511 18.01 -23.93 -18.05
CA LEU A 511 19.42 -24.12 -17.68
C LEU A 511 20.40 -23.41 -18.63
N ARG A 512 19.92 -22.84 -19.74
CA ARG A 512 20.78 -22.14 -20.71
C ARG A 512 21.19 -20.78 -20.18
N VAL A 513 22.46 -20.43 -20.35
CA VAL A 513 23.00 -19.09 -20.05
C VAL A 513 22.35 -18.06 -20.97
N TRP A 514 21.89 -16.96 -20.38
CA TRP A 514 21.24 -15.86 -21.07
C TRP A 514 22.24 -15.13 -21.98
N PRO A 515 21.90 -14.83 -23.24
CA PRO A 515 22.83 -14.17 -24.15
C PRO A 515 23.36 -12.85 -23.60
N GLY A 516 24.68 -12.64 -23.69
CA GLY A 516 25.34 -11.45 -23.16
C GLY A 516 25.71 -11.52 -21.68
N THR A 517 25.46 -12.65 -21.00
CA THR A 517 25.89 -12.91 -19.62
C THR A 517 26.87 -14.07 -19.55
N THR A 518 27.64 -14.18 -18.45
CA THR A 518 28.63 -15.23 -18.24
C THR A 518 28.08 -16.47 -17.54
N ASP A 519 27.11 -16.28 -16.65
CA ASP A 519 26.69 -17.26 -15.65
C ASP A 519 25.18 -17.19 -15.33
N THR A 520 24.48 -16.14 -15.76
CA THR A 520 23.03 -16.00 -15.50
C THR A 520 22.22 -16.86 -16.46
N THR A 521 21.48 -17.83 -15.96
CA THR A 521 20.57 -18.65 -16.78
C THR A 521 19.19 -18.01 -16.94
N LEU A 522 18.40 -18.45 -17.92
CA LEU A 522 16.99 -18.05 -18.02
C LEU A 522 16.22 -18.34 -16.72
N GLY A 523 16.49 -19.49 -16.09
CA GLY A 523 15.92 -19.84 -14.79
C GLY A 523 16.27 -18.85 -13.68
N ALA A 524 17.50 -18.31 -13.67
CA ALA A 524 17.90 -17.29 -12.71
C ALA A 524 17.16 -15.96 -12.91
N LEU A 525 16.91 -15.56 -14.17
CA LEU A 525 16.08 -14.39 -14.48
C LEU A 525 14.63 -14.56 -14.01
N VAL A 526 14.04 -15.74 -14.25
CA VAL A 526 12.68 -16.06 -13.77
C VAL A 526 12.63 -16.04 -12.25
N ALA A 527 13.61 -16.66 -11.57
CA ALA A 527 13.70 -16.67 -10.11
C ALA A 527 13.77 -15.24 -9.54
N TYR A 528 14.63 -14.39 -10.11
CA TYR A 528 14.74 -12.97 -9.70
C TYR A 528 13.39 -12.25 -9.83
N ALA A 529 12.76 -12.30 -11.01
CA ALA A 529 11.51 -11.59 -11.28
C ALA A 529 10.36 -12.07 -10.36
N VAL A 530 10.26 -13.38 -10.14
CA VAL A 530 9.24 -13.97 -9.26
C VAL A 530 9.45 -13.54 -7.80
N VAL A 531 10.69 -13.53 -7.30
CA VAL A 531 11.00 -13.05 -5.94
C VAL A 531 10.60 -11.58 -5.78
N ARG A 532 10.92 -10.73 -6.75
CA ARG A 532 10.55 -9.31 -6.75
C ARG A 532 9.03 -9.13 -6.67
N LEU A 533 8.27 -9.83 -7.51
CA LEU A 533 6.80 -9.80 -7.50
C LEU A 533 6.18 -10.43 -6.25
N SER A 534 6.88 -11.39 -5.62
CA SER A 534 6.41 -12.08 -4.40
C SER A 534 6.76 -11.34 -3.10
N THR A 535 7.41 -10.18 -3.16
CA THR A 535 7.83 -9.42 -1.98
C THR A 535 6.72 -9.20 -0.95
N PRO A 536 5.49 -8.78 -1.32
CA PRO A 536 4.41 -8.59 -0.35
C PRO A 536 3.99 -9.90 0.35
N ALA A 537 3.99 -11.01 -0.40
CA ALA A 537 3.65 -12.33 0.14
C ALA A 537 4.76 -12.84 1.10
N LEU A 538 6.02 -12.60 0.76
CA LEU A 538 7.17 -12.91 1.63
C LEU A 538 7.10 -12.13 2.94
N GLU A 539 6.83 -10.82 2.90
CA GLU A 539 6.66 -10.00 4.11
C GLU A 539 5.49 -10.48 4.97
N GLU A 540 4.36 -10.85 4.35
CA GLU A 540 3.20 -11.36 5.06
C GLU A 540 3.46 -12.72 5.70
N ALA A 541 4.14 -13.62 4.99
CA ALA A 541 4.58 -14.89 5.56
C ALA A 541 5.52 -14.67 6.75
N GLU A 542 6.41 -13.68 6.67
CA GLU A 542 7.32 -13.35 7.75
C GLU A 542 6.59 -12.82 8.98
N ARG A 543 5.63 -11.92 8.81
CA ARG A 543 4.75 -11.45 9.90
C ARG A 543 4.05 -12.64 10.58
N ARG A 544 3.54 -13.59 9.79
CA ARG A 544 2.91 -14.81 10.31
C ARG A 544 3.90 -15.72 11.03
N VAL A 545 5.14 -15.84 10.54
CA VAL A 545 6.22 -16.57 11.23
C VAL A 545 6.46 -15.91 12.58
N VAL A 546 6.67 -14.58 12.62
CA VAL A 546 6.93 -13.84 13.85
C VAL A 546 5.77 -13.97 14.85
N ALA A 547 4.52 -13.87 14.40
CA ALA A 547 3.35 -14.10 15.24
C ALA A 547 3.20 -15.57 15.73
N GLY A 548 3.89 -16.50 15.06
CA GLY A 548 3.99 -17.90 15.45
C GLY A 548 5.12 -18.18 16.45
N LEU A 549 6.17 -17.34 16.50
CA LEU A 549 7.38 -17.57 17.30
C LEU A 549 7.09 -17.65 18.81
N GLU A 550 6.10 -16.91 19.32
CA GLU A 550 5.69 -16.97 20.74
C GLU A 550 5.21 -18.36 21.18
N ARG A 551 4.76 -19.20 20.23
CA ARG A 551 4.21 -20.53 20.49
C ARG A 551 5.22 -21.66 20.29
N SER A 552 6.40 -21.36 19.74
CA SER A 552 7.44 -22.34 19.40
C SER A 552 8.70 -22.12 20.25
N SER A 553 9.34 -23.20 20.71
CA SER A 553 10.66 -23.11 21.35
C SER A 553 11.72 -22.69 20.32
N THR A 554 12.06 -21.41 20.29
CA THR A 554 13.14 -20.90 19.44
C THR A 554 14.48 -21.34 20.03
N VAL A 555 15.42 -21.78 19.19
CA VAL A 555 16.78 -22.19 19.58
C VAL A 555 17.78 -21.41 18.72
N ALA A 556 18.89 -20.96 19.28
CA ALA A 556 19.86 -20.16 18.53
C ALA A 556 20.49 -20.97 17.38
N GLY A 557 20.63 -20.33 16.20
CA GLY A 557 21.10 -20.96 14.95
C GLY A 557 20.01 -21.70 14.14
N SER A 558 18.77 -21.72 14.63
CA SER A 558 17.60 -22.27 13.94
C SER A 558 17.03 -21.30 12.90
N THR A 559 16.15 -21.80 12.03
CA THR A 559 15.39 -20.97 11.07
C THR A 559 14.50 -19.95 11.78
N ALA A 560 13.89 -20.35 12.91
CA ALA A 560 13.11 -19.45 13.76
C ALA A 560 13.95 -18.31 14.33
N SER A 561 15.19 -18.58 14.78
CA SER A 561 16.07 -17.53 15.32
C SER A 561 16.60 -16.60 14.23
N ARG A 562 16.87 -17.10 13.01
CA ARG A 562 17.24 -16.25 11.86
C ARG A 562 16.07 -15.36 11.40
N ALA A 563 14.84 -15.90 11.38
CA ALA A 563 13.65 -15.11 11.10
C ALA A 563 13.41 -14.04 12.18
N ALA A 564 13.62 -14.38 13.46
CA ALA A 564 13.56 -13.42 14.56
C ALA A 564 14.61 -12.30 14.41
N LEU A 565 15.86 -12.66 14.14
CA LEU A 565 16.94 -11.70 13.91
C LEU A 565 16.69 -10.84 12.67
N GLY A 566 16.12 -11.40 11.60
CA GLY A 566 15.71 -10.66 10.42
C GLY A 566 14.59 -9.65 10.69
N ALA A 567 13.59 -10.03 11.50
CA ALA A 567 12.55 -9.13 11.98
C ALA A 567 13.14 -7.98 12.83
N LEU A 568 14.07 -8.30 13.72
CA LEU A 568 14.79 -7.28 14.51
C LEU A 568 15.63 -6.36 13.63
N ALA A 569 16.39 -6.88 12.67
CA ALA A 569 17.21 -6.05 11.78
C ALA A 569 16.38 -5.06 10.94
N ARG A 570 15.08 -5.33 10.71
CA ARG A 570 14.19 -4.46 9.91
C ARG A 570 13.21 -3.62 10.71
N ALA A 571 12.99 -3.91 11.97
CA ALA A 571 11.99 -3.20 12.77
C ALA A 571 12.50 -2.80 14.16
N GLY A 572 13.63 -3.38 14.57
CA GLY A 572 14.39 -2.99 15.74
C GLY A 572 15.16 -1.70 15.47
N MET A 573 15.23 -0.87 16.50
CA MET A 573 15.97 0.38 16.53
C MET A 573 16.93 0.33 17.70
N LEU A 574 18.17 0.76 17.51
CA LEU A 574 19.11 0.95 18.60
C LEU A 574 18.92 2.37 19.16
N ARG A 575 18.80 2.46 20.48
CA ARG A 575 18.48 3.70 21.20
C ARG A 575 19.43 3.91 22.35
N LEU A 576 19.68 5.17 22.70
CA LEU A 576 20.36 5.50 23.94
C LEU A 576 19.33 5.78 25.03
N ARG A 577 19.47 5.12 26.19
CA ARG A 577 18.54 5.21 27.32
C ARG A 577 19.27 5.59 28.59
N THR A 578 18.76 6.58 29.32
CA THR A 578 19.32 6.93 30.63
C THR A 578 18.81 5.95 31.69
N GLY A 579 19.72 5.19 32.30
CA GLY A 579 19.44 4.31 33.42
C GLY A 579 19.14 5.07 34.72
N ALA A 580 18.66 4.35 35.74
CA ALA A 580 18.36 4.92 37.06
C ALA A 580 19.60 5.49 37.77
N ASP A 581 20.79 5.03 37.39
CA ASP A 581 22.10 5.49 37.83
C ASP A 581 22.59 6.75 37.06
N GLY A 582 21.82 7.22 36.08
CA GLY A 582 22.16 8.35 35.22
C GLY A 582 23.10 7.99 34.06
N LEU A 583 23.45 6.70 33.89
CA LEU A 583 24.30 6.25 32.78
C LEU A 583 23.46 6.03 31.52
N VAL A 584 23.94 6.54 30.40
CA VAL A 584 23.26 6.44 29.09
C VAL A 584 23.71 5.17 28.36
N ALA A 585 22.90 4.10 28.29
CA ALA A 585 23.31 2.83 27.66
C ALA A 585 22.54 2.54 26.35
N PRO A 586 23.12 1.78 25.40
CA PRO A 586 22.43 1.34 24.20
C PRO A 586 21.38 0.26 24.52
N ARG A 587 20.18 0.37 23.93
CA ARG A 587 19.05 -0.57 24.05
C ARG A 587 18.36 -0.81 22.71
N PHE A 588 17.88 -2.02 22.48
CA PHE A 588 17.06 -2.36 21.32
C PHE A 588 15.58 -2.10 21.63
N SER A 589 14.91 -1.40 20.73
CA SER A 589 13.49 -1.09 20.85
C SER A 589 12.76 -1.44 19.57
N LEU A 590 11.50 -1.86 19.70
CA LEU A 590 10.60 -2.15 18.58
C LEU A 590 9.57 -1.03 18.45
N LEU A 591 9.58 -0.35 17.30
CA LEU A 591 8.59 0.68 16.97
C LEU A 591 7.34 0.10 16.27
N ASP A 592 7.36 -1.18 15.93
CA ASP A 592 6.22 -1.85 15.33
C ASP A 592 5.20 -2.28 16.38
N PRO A 593 4.00 -1.69 16.44
CA PRO A 593 2.96 -2.18 17.35
C PRO A 593 2.47 -3.58 16.97
N GLN A 594 2.73 -4.06 15.75
CA GLN A 594 2.36 -5.41 15.30
C GLN A 594 3.39 -6.48 15.70
N LEU A 595 4.61 -6.10 16.08
CA LEU A 595 5.63 -7.05 16.51
C LEU A 595 5.58 -7.24 18.03
N PRO A 596 5.66 -8.49 18.52
CA PRO A 596 5.64 -8.75 19.95
C PRO A 596 6.97 -8.32 20.60
N ALA A 597 6.89 -7.70 21.78
CA ALA A 597 8.08 -7.36 22.58
C ALA A 597 8.94 -8.59 22.92
N ALA A 598 8.31 -9.76 23.04
CA ALA A 598 8.98 -11.04 23.31
C ALA A 598 10.04 -11.40 22.27
N LEU A 599 10.00 -10.80 21.07
CA LEU A 599 11.03 -10.94 20.04
C LEU A 599 12.43 -10.55 20.56
N LEU A 600 12.52 -9.56 21.47
CA LEU A 600 13.78 -9.13 22.08
C LEU A 600 14.38 -10.16 23.04
N ASP A 601 13.55 -11.06 23.57
CA ASP A 601 13.91 -12.07 24.57
C ASP A 601 14.19 -13.45 23.94
N LEU A 602 13.90 -13.64 22.65
CA LEU A 602 14.16 -14.91 21.97
C LEU A 602 15.67 -15.18 21.82
N PRO A 603 16.12 -16.44 21.91
CA PRO A 603 17.52 -16.78 21.64
C PRO A 603 17.83 -16.62 20.15
N LEU A 604 18.65 -15.61 19.81
CA LEU A 604 18.96 -15.22 18.42
C LEU A 604 20.23 -15.90 17.91
N VAL A 605 21.29 -15.83 18.72
CA VAL A 605 22.67 -16.24 18.37
C VAL A 605 23.32 -16.95 19.57
N ARG A 606 24.50 -17.55 19.36
CA ARG A 606 25.29 -18.15 20.44
C ARG A 606 26.64 -17.46 20.58
N THR A 607 27.22 -17.52 21.76
CA THR A 607 28.64 -17.22 21.97
C THR A 607 29.49 -18.46 21.72
N LEU A 608 30.80 -18.29 21.54
CA LEU A 608 31.75 -19.37 21.27
C LEU A 608 31.95 -20.37 22.43
N ASP A 609 31.42 -20.07 23.61
CA ASP A 609 31.32 -21.00 24.76
C ASP A 609 29.96 -21.70 24.85
N GLY A 610 29.04 -21.42 23.92
CA GLY A 610 27.75 -22.11 23.78
C GLY A 610 26.56 -21.43 24.46
N ARG A 611 26.72 -20.25 25.08
CA ARG A 611 25.59 -19.51 25.68
C ARG A 611 24.70 -18.91 24.60
N GLU A 612 23.39 -19.19 24.68
CA GLU A 612 22.40 -18.54 23.82
C GLU A 612 22.18 -17.08 24.26
N CYS A 613 22.13 -16.17 23.30
CA CYS A 613 21.99 -14.74 23.53
C CYS A 613 20.74 -14.20 22.83
N SER A 614 19.91 -13.51 23.60
CA SER A 614 18.80 -12.67 23.15
C SER A 614 19.28 -11.27 22.73
N ALA A 615 18.39 -10.42 22.20
CA ALA A 615 18.74 -9.03 21.91
C ALA A 615 19.18 -8.29 23.20
N ARG A 616 18.55 -8.58 24.35
CA ARG A 616 18.94 -8.00 25.64
C ARG A 616 20.30 -8.48 26.14
N ASP A 617 20.64 -9.75 25.90
CA ASP A 617 21.99 -10.24 26.20
C ASP A 617 23.04 -9.52 25.35
N LEU A 618 22.72 -9.23 24.09
CA LEU A 618 23.58 -8.45 23.20
C LEU A 618 23.78 -7.00 23.70
N GLU A 619 22.77 -6.37 24.30
CA GLU A 619 22.93 -5.05 24.97
C GLU A 619 23.96 -5.14 26.12
N GLY A 620 23.88 -6.21 26.92
CA GLY A 620 24.81 -6.46 28.02
C GLY A 620 26.25 -6.68 27.52
N ILE A 621 26.40 -7.45 26.43
CA ILE A 621 27.71 -7.64 25.78
C ILE A 621 28.23 -6.30 25.24
N LEU A 622 27.40 -5.54 24.51
CA LEU A 622 27.72 -4.22 23.98
C LEU A 622 28.26 -3.30 25.08
N GLU A 623 27.60 -3.18 26.22
CA GLU A 623 28.08 -2.31 27.29
C GLU A 623 29.39 -2.83 27.91
N ALA A 624 29.52 -4.15 28.12
CA ALA A 624 30.70 -4.77 28.70
C ALA A 624 31.96 -4.66 27.80
N THR A 625 31.78 -4.50 26.50
CA THR A 625 32.85 -4.37 25.49
C THR A 625 33.05 -2.94 25.00
N GLY A 626 32.39 -1.96 25.61
CA GLY A 626 32.54 -0.54 25.29
C GLY A 626 31.83 -0.11 24.00
N GLY A 627 30.76 -0.81 23.61
CA GLY A 627 29.90 -0.51 22.47
C GLY A 627 30.20 -1.32 21.21
N VAL A 628 30.87 -2.48 21.32
CA VAL A 628 31.31 -3.29 20.17
C VAL A 628 30.97 -4.77 20.36
N LEU A 629 30.23 -5.36 19.45
CA LEU A 629 30.04 -6.82 19.38
C LEU A 629 31.19 -7.48 18.61
N TYR A 630 31.62 -8.64 19.07
CA TYR A 630 32.67 -9.42 18.42
C TYR A 630 32.09 -10.72 17.88
N GLY A 631 32.50 -11.11 16.67
CA GLY A 631 32.14 -12.39 16.08
C GLY A 631 33.29 -13.04 15.34
N VAL A 632 33.07 -14.31 15.00
CA VAL A 632 33.90 -15.08 14.07
C VAL A 632 33.01 -15.69 13.00
N VAL A 633 33.55 -15.93 11.81
CA VAL A 633 32.85 -16.66 10.74
C VAL A 633 33.59 -17.95 10.36
N PRO A 634 32.89 -19.04 9.99
CA PRO A 634 33.52 -20.34 9.76
C PRO A 634 34.59 -20.36 8.65
N GLU A 635 34.51 -19.42 7.70
CA GLU A 635 35.37 -19.36 6.53
C GLU A 635 36.80 -18.88 6.84
N VAL A 636 37.03 -18.23 7.99
CA VAL A 636 38.34 -17.66 8.36
C VAL A 636 38.83 -18.28 9.69
N PRO A 637 40.03 -18.89 9.74
CA PRO A 637 40.59 -19.40 10.99
C PRO A 637 40.80 -18.29 12.03
N ALA A 638 40.15 -18.41 13.19
CA ALA A 638 40.23 -17.41 14.25
C ALA A 638 41.43 -17.60 15.20
N ASP A 639 42.19 -16.51 15.47
CA ASP A 639 43.21 -16.44 16.53
C ASP A 639 42.59 -15.86 17.81
N LEU A 640 42.12 -16.73 18.71
CA LEU A 640 41.38 -16.35 19.92
C LEU A 640 42.24 -16.38 21.19
N ALA A 641 43.57 -16.42 21.06
CA ALA A 641 44.47 -16.62 22.20
C ALA A 641 44.32 -15.49 23.25
N GLY A 642 43.93 -15.87 24.48
CA GLY A 642 43.78 -14.96 25.61
C GLY A 642 42.54 -14.07 25.59
N LEU A 643 41.60 -14.30 24.67
CA LEU A 643 40.32 -13.59 24.60
C LEU A 643 39.20 -14.35 25.31
N ASP A 644 38.29 -13.62 25.95
CA ASP A 644 37.09 -14.14 26.60
C ASP A 644 36.05 -14.60 25.57
N ARG A 645 35.95 -15.92 25.38
CA ARG A 645 35.03 -16.56 24.41
C ARG A 645 33.55 -16.40 24.78
N SER A 646 33.22 -16.08 26.03
CA SER A 646 31.82 -15.86 26.48
C SER A 646 31.19 -14.57 25.95
N ARG A 647 32.00 -13.73 25.29
CA ARG A 647 31.62 -12.43 24.71
C ARG A 647 31.83 -12.36 23.20
N ILE A 648 32.23 -13.45 22.57
CA ILE A 648 32.45 -13.56 21.12
C ILE A 648 31.35 -14.42 20.54
N LEU A 649 30.67 -13.92 19.52
CA LEU A 649 29.51 -14.56 18.88
C LEU A 649 29.95 -15.59 17.84
N ASP A 650 29.29 -16.75 17.86
CA ASP A 650 29.39 -17.82 16.86
C ASP A 650 28.31 -17.57 15.81
N LEU A 651 28.72 -17.03 14.65
CA LEU A 651 27.81 -16.52 13.62
C LEU A 651 28.06 -17.22 12.29
N ASP A 652 26.99 -17.56 11.57
CA ASP A 652 27.08 -17.78 10.13
C ASP A 652 27.10 -16.45 9.35
N ALA A 653 27.50 -16.49 8.07
CA ALA A 653 27.60 -15.31 7.22
C ALA A 653 26.30 -14.50 7.09
N GLN A 654 25.13 -15.11 7.29
CA GLN A 654 23.84 -14.43 7.23
C GLN A 654 23.50 -13.77 8.56
N GLN A 655 23.66 -14.48 9.67
CA GLN A 655 23.47 -13.93 11.02
C GLN A 655 24.37 -12.73 11.24
N GLU A 656 25.60 -12.80 10.74
CA GLU A 656 26.51 -11.67 10.73
C GLU A 656 25.94 -10.46 9.97
N ARG A 657 25.50 -10.61 8.72
CA ARG A 657 24.90 -9.52 7.94
C ARG A 657 23.69 -8.92 8.65
N LEU A 658 22.81 -9.75 9.22
CA LEU A 658 21.64 -9.29 9.95
C LEU A 658 22.01 -8.58 11.25
N LEU A 659 23.03 -9.06 11.96
CA LEU A 659 23.54 -8.42 13.16
C LEU A 659 24.17 -7.07 12.83
N ILE A 660 24.98 -6.99 11.78
CA ILE A 660 25.55 -5.75 11.26
C ILE A 660 24.43 -4.78 10.88
N ALA A 661 23.38 -5.22 10.20
CA ALA A 661 22.23 -4.37 9.88
C ALA A 661 21.51 -3.84 11.14
N LEU A 662 21.56 -4.59 12.24
CA LEU A 662 20.96 -4.22 13.52
C LEU A 662 21.83 -3.25 14.35
N VAL A 663 23.15 -3.46 14.43
CA VAL A 663 24.06 -2.70 15.32
C VAL A 663 25.04 -1.74 14.60
N GLY A 664 25.09 -1.82 13.28
CA GLY A 664 25.95 -1.00 12.42
C GLY A 664 27.38 -1.56 12.35
N GLU A 665 28.08 -1.29 11.26
CA GLU A 665 29.40 -1.89 11.02
C GLU A 665 30.48 -1.33 11.96
N ALA A 666 30.38 -0.07 12.39
CA ALA A 666 31.27 0.48 13.41
C ALA A 666 31.22 -0.27 14.74
N SER A 667 30.08 -0.86 15.10
CA SER A 667 29.82 -1.54 16.38
C SER A 667 29.96 -3.07 16.28
N TYR A 668 30.41 -3.60 15.15
CA TYR A 668 30.69 -5.02 14.97
C TYR A 668 32.15 -5.22 14.53
N VAL A 669 32.83 -6.20 15.11
CA VAL A 669 34.22 -6.53 14.79
C VAL A 669 34.37 -8.03 14.59
N ARG A 670 34.91 -8.42 13.43
CA ARG A 670 35.46 -9.77 13.25
C ARG A 670 36.79 -9.87 14.00
N VAL A 671 36.95 -10.87 14.85
CA VAL A 671 38.22 -11.18 15.54
C VAL A 671 38.91 -12.41 14.94
N ASP A 672 38.80 -12.55 13.62
CA ASP A 672 39.36 -13.64 12.84
C ASP A 672 40.80 -13.31 12.40
N ALA A 673 41.72 -14.27 12.43
CA ALA A 673 43.16 -14.13 12.11
C ALA A 673 43.99 -13.09 12.92
N ARG A 674 43.37 -12.08 13.53
CA ARG A 674 43.99 -11.03 14.35
C ARG A 674 45.15 -10.32 13.66
N ASP A 675 44.87 -9.53 12.65
CA ASP A 675 45.92 -8.87 11.88
C ASP A 675 46.74 -7.88 12.73
N VAL A 676 48.02 -7.68 12.37
CA VAL A 676 48.88 -6.65 13.00
C VAL A 676 48.71 -5.35 12.23
N LEU A 677 48.10 -4.36 12.86
CA LEU A 677 47.79 -3.06 12.27
C LEU A 677 48.95 -2.07 12.39
N ALA A 678 49.69 -2.13 13.50
CA ALA A 678 50.87 -1.29 13.75
C ALA A 678 51.84 -1.95 14.74
N GLU A 679 53.14 -1.74 14.55
CA GLU A 679 54.18 -2.28 15.45
C GLU A 679 55.30 -1.25 15.69
N SER A 680 55.75 -1.13 16.95
CA SER A 680 56.89 -0.30 17.34
C SER A 680 57.44 -0.72 18.71
N ALA A 681 58.77 -0.78 18.87
CA ALA A 681 59.44 -1.13 20.13
C ALA A 681 58.93 -2.44 20.79
N GLY A 682 58.52 -3.42 19.99
CA GLY A 682 57.96 -4.69 20.46
C GLY A 682 56.50 -4.63 20.93
N LEU A 683 55.88 -3.44 20.89
CA LEU A 683 54.44 -3.25 21.09
C LEU A 683 53.71 -3.44 19.76
N ARG A 684 52.65 -4.25 19.77
CA ARG A 684 51.80 -4.53 18.60
C ARG A 684 50.38 -4.09 18.85
N VAL A 685 49.83 -3.32 17.92
CA VAL A 685 48.39 -3.05 17.84
C VAL A 685 47.81 -4.02 16.81
N ARG A 686 46.89 -4.87 17.25
CA ARG A 686 46.17 -5.84 16.40
C ARG A 686 44.70 -5.44 16.28
N ASP A 687 43.89 -6.29 15.67
CA ASP A 687 42.43 -6.13 15.62
C ASP A 687 41.84 -5.73 16.98
N PHE A 688 40.88 -4.83 16.92
CA PHE A 688 40.25 -4.19 18.07
C PHE A 688 39.55 -5.25 18.92
N ALA A 689 39.86 -5.31 20.22
CA ALA A 689 39.37 -6.35 21.13
C ALA A 689 39.19 -5.79 22.56
N LEU A 690 38.46 -4.68 22.67
CA LEU A 690 38.12 -4.03 23.94
C LEU A 690 37.16 -4.89 24.76
N GLY A 691 37.44 -5.05 26.07
CA GLY A 691 36.57 -5.79 26.98
C GLY A 691 36.61 -7.32 26.86
N LEU A 692 37.43 -7.87 25.95
CA LEU A 692 37.68 -9.31 25.81
C LEU A 692 38.86 -9.81 26.64
N ARG A 693 39.71 -8.91 27.13
CA ARG A 693 40.87 -9.20 27.99
C ARG A 693 41.29 -7.97 28.78
N ALA A 694 42.12 -8.17 29.79
CA ALA A 694 42.84 -7.07 30.43
C ALA A 694 43.92 -6.52 29.50
N TRP A 695 43.97 -5.20 29.39
CA TRP A 695 44.94 -4.48 28.57
C TRP A 695 45.95 -3.73 29.45
N PRO A 696 47.24 -3.70 29.08
CA PRO A 696 48.24 -2.90 29.80
C PRO A 696 47.85 -1.42 29.86
N ASP A 697 48.37 -0.69 30.86
CA ASP A 697 48.13 0.74 30.95
C ASP A 697 48.94 1.50 29.87
N PHE A 698 48.33 1.64 28.69
CA PHE A 698 48.85 2.35 27.54
C PHE A 698 47.72 3.02 26.74
N PRO A 699 47.94 4.13 26.02
CA PRO A 699 46.87 4.84 25.30
C PRO A 699 46.18 4.04 24.19
N LEU A 700 46.84 3.03 23.63
CA LEU A 700 46.31 2.10 22.62
C LEU A 700 46.18 0.68 23.20
N LEU A 701 45.38 -0.18 22.57
CA LEU A 701 45.30 -1.60 22.92
C LEU A 701 46.51 -2.34 22.32
N VAL A 702 47.53 -2.57 23.15
CA VAL A 702 48.82 -3.14 22.73
C VAL A 702 49.09 -4.50 23.34
N GLU A 703 49.77 -5.35 22.57
CA GLU A 703 50.26 -6.68 22.94
C GLU A 703 51.78 -6.79 22.68
N GLY A 704 52.39 -7.89 23.13
CA GLY A 704 53.82 -8.14 22.96
C GLY A 704 54.63 -7.70 24.18
N ALA A 705 55.50 -6.71 24.01
CA ALA A 705 56.27 -6.14 25.10
C ALA A 705 55.37 -5.43 26.13
N ASP A 706 55.78 -5.42 27.41
CA ASP A 706 55.06 -4.68 28.45
C ASP A 706 55.41 -3.17 28.37
N PRO A 707 54.43 -2.27 28.09
CA PRO A 707 54.67 -0.84 28.02
C PRO A 707 55.26 -0.23 29.31
N ALA A 708 55.08 -0.86 30.47
CA ALA A 708 55.64 -0.40 31.75
C ALA A 708 57.16 -0.61 31.84
N THR A 709 57.71 -1.53 31.04
CA THR A 709 59.15 -1.84 31.02
C THR A 709 59.96 -0.92 30.10
N LEU A 710 59.30 -0.14 29.25
CA LEU A 710 59.95 0.77 28.32
C LEU A 710 60.36 2.09 29.01
N PRO A 711 61.56 2.63 28.73
CA PRO A 711 61.95 3.97 29.19
C PRO A 711 60.93 5.03 28.74
N PRO A 712 60.63 6.08 29.55
CA PRO A 712 59.59 7.07 29.22
C PRO A 712 59.74 7.73 27.84
N ALA A 713 60.98 8.01 27.41
CA ALA A 713 61.26 8.56 26.09
C ALA A 713 60.94 7.56 24.95
N THR A 714 61.35 6.31 25.11
CA THR A 714 61.05 5.21 24.16
C THR A 714 59.56 4.93 24.09
N ARG A 715 58.86 4.98 25.23
CA ARG A 715 57.41 4.81 25.33
C ARG A 715 56.65 5.88 24.55
N ARG A 716 57.04 7.16 24.68
CA ARG A 716 56.45 8.27 23.89
C ARG A 716 56.74 8.14 22.39
N LEU A 717 57.96 7.74 22.01
CA LEU A 717 58.32 7.51 20.60
C LEU A 717 57.53 6.34 19.99
N ALA A 718 57.35 5.26 20.76
CA ALA A 718 56.54 4.11 20.35
C ALA A 718 55.08 4.51 20.16
N GLU A 719 54.49 5.26 21.10
CA GLU A 719 53.14 5.83 20.99
C GLU A 719 52.95 6.65 19.70
N HIS A 720 53.84 7.63 19.44
CA HIS A 720 53.75 8.44 18.22
C HIS A 720 53.91 7.61 16.94
N ALA A 721 54.80 6.62 16.94
CA ALA A 721 55.00 5.74 15.79
C ALA A 721 53.76 4.88 15.49
N LEU A 722 53.13 4.32 16.53
CA LEU A 722 51.91 3.51 16.40
C LEU A 722 50.74 4.36 15.89
N VAL A 723 50.49 5.52 16.48
CA VAL A 723 49.40 6.43 16.06
C VAL A 723 49.61 6.89 14.61
N ARG A 724 50.86 7.18 14.20
CA ARG A 724 51.17 7.54 12.81
C ARG A 724 50.86 6.41 11.82
N GLN A 725 51.23 5.17 12.15
CA GLN A 725 50.91 4.00 11.32
C GLN A 725 49.40 3.80 11.21
N LEU A 726 48.66 3.91 12.33
CA LEU A 726 47.20 3.80 12.33
C LEU A 726 46.53 4.91 11.49
N ARG A 727 47.04 6.14 11.51
CA ARG A 727 46.54 7.22 10.64
C ARG A 727 46.74 6.93 9.16
N GLN A 728 47.90 6.38 8.79
CA GLN A 728 48.19 5.98 7.42
C GLN A 728 47.26 4.84 6.98
N LEU A 729 47.04 3.86 7.87
CA LEU A 729 46.15 2.74 7.61
C LEU A 729 44.69 3.20 7.51
N PHE A 730 44.24 4.14 8.33
CA PHE A 730 42.92 4.75 8.24
C PHE A 730 42.72 5.50 6.91
N ALA A 731 43.71 6.26 6.47
CA ALA A 731 43.63 7.06 5.25
C ALA A 731 43.74 6.24 3.95
N ALA A 732 44.55 5.18 3.94
CA ALA A 732 44.93 4.47 2.71
C ALA A 732 45.10 2.96 2.91
N GLY A 733 44.36 2.35 3.83
CA GLY A 733 44.41 0.91 4.08
C GLY A 733 43.95 0.09 2.86
N PRO A 734 44.52 -1.10 2.62
CA PRO A 734 44.27 -1.89 1.41
C PRO A 734 42.91 -2.58 1.40
N THR A 735 42.30 -2.77 2.58
CA THR A 735 40.95 -3.32 2.74
C THR A 735 40.12 -2.36 3.59
N GLU A 736 38.80 -2.44 3.44
CA GLU A 736 37.89 -1.65 4.24
C GLU A 736 37.92 -2.01 5.73
N GLU A 737 38.02 -3.30 6.05
CA GLU A 737 38.10 -3.75 7.44
C GLU A 737 39.35 -3.20 8.15
N LEU A 738 40.52 -3.18 7.50
CA LEU A 738 41.74 -2.60 8.10
C LEU A 738 41.58 -1.09 8.38
N ARG A 739 40.88 -0.36 7.51
CA ARG A 739 40.55 1.06 7.74
C ARG A 739 39.63 1.23 8.95
N ARG A 740 38.59 0.38 9.08
CA ARG A 740 37.66 0.38 10.23
C ARG A 740 38.38 0.07 11.53
N GLN A 741 39.24 -0.95 11.54
CA GLN A 741 40.06 -1.31 12.70
C GLN A 741 40.97 -0.15 13.13
N ALA A 742 41.64 0.50 12.18
CA ALA A 742 42.46 1.69 12.46
C ALA A 742 41.63 2.84 13.04
N ALA A 743 40.45 3.12 12.49
CA ALA A 743 39.53 4.15 13.00
C ALA A 743 39.12 3.89 14.45
N ARG A 744 38.79 2.64 14.81
CA ARG A 744 38.41 2.25 16.19
C ARG A 744 39.54 2.51 17.19
N HIS A 745 40.79 2.17 16.83
CA HIS A 745 41.97 2.48 17.65
C HIS A 745 42.23 3.98 17.79
N LEU A 746 42.04 4.76 16.72
CA LEU A 746 42.17 6.23 16.76
C LEU A 746 41.10 6.89 17.63
N LEU A 747 39.85 6.43 17.53
CA LEU A 747 38.75 6.83 18.41
C LEU A 747 39.04 6.46 19.87
N TRP A 748 39.53 5.25 20.15
CA TRP A 748 39.94 4.84 21.49
C TRP A 748 41.07 5.72 22.04
N TYR A 749 42.03 6.10 21.21
CA TYR A 749 43.13 6.97 21.60
C TYR A 749 42.63 8.37 22.03
N LEU A 750 41.57 8.91 21.42
CA LEU A 750 40.93 10.17 21.86
C LEU A 750 40.44 10.09 23.32
N ARG A 751 39.91 8.94 23.74
CA ARG A 751 39.37 8.71 25.09
C ARG A 751 40.37 8.98 26.22
N ARG A 752 41.68 8.83 25.96
CA ARG A 752 42.74 8.95 26.97
C ARG A 752 43.37 10.34 27.07
N ARG A 753 42.96 11.30 26.24
CA ARG A 753 43.47 12.68 26.28
C ARG A 753 42.75 13.52 27.33
N ARG A 754 43.53 14.22 28.17
CA ARG A 754 42.99 15.18 29.15
C ARG A 754 42.46 16.44 28.46
N PRO A 755 41.39 17.07 28.99
CA PRO A 755 40.98 18.42 28.61
C PRO A 755 42.15 19.39 28.79
N ALA A 756 42.26 20.35 27.86
CA ALA A 756 43.40 21.24 27.65
C ALA A 756 44.00 21.85 28.94
N GLY A 757 45.34 21.77 29.07
CA GLY A 757 46.09 22.42 30.15
C GLY A 757 47.61 22.19 30.14
N THR A 758 48.14 21.29 29.31
CA THR A 758 49.60 21.13 29.14
C THR A 758 49.92 20.92 27.67
N PRO A 759 50.65 21.83 27.00
CA PRO A 759 51.12 21.62 25.65
C PRO A 759 52.29 20.63 25.68
N ASP A 760 52.01 19.34 25.54
CA ASP A 760 53.07 18.36 25.27
C ASP A 760 53.44 18.50 23.78
N GLY A 761 54.59 19.13 23.51
CA GLY A 761 55.06 19.58 22.20
C GLY A 761 55.50 18.48 21.22
N GLY A 762 54.73 17.39 21.10
CA GLY A 762 55.01 16.32 20.13
C GLY A 762 53.77 15.64 19.54
N VAL A 763 52.58 16.13 19.87
CA VAL A 763 51.31 15.48 19.57
C VAL A 763 51.03 15.39 18.07
N VAL A 764 50.74 14.17 17.60
CA VAL A 764 50.07 13.92 16.33
C VAL A 764 48.65 14.50 16.39
N GLU A 765 48.33 15.53 15.59
CA GLU A 765 46.99 16.13 15.54
C GLU A 765 45.93 15.11 15.08
N ILE A 766 45.21 14.53 16.04
CA ILE A 766 44.10 13.59 15.82
C ILE A 766 42.73 14.27 16.02
N ASP A 767 42.67 15.35 16.80
CA ASP A 767 41.43 16.05 17.16
C ASP A 767 40.69 16.61 15.93
N ARG A 768 41.45 16.83 14.84
CA ARG A 768 40.98 17.29 13.52
C ARG A 768 40.55 16.18 12.57
N LEU A 769 40.81 14.92 12.93
CA LEU A 769 40.41 13.80 12.07
C LEU A 769 38.89 13.65 12.11
N PRO A 770 38.25 13.46 10.95
CA PRO A 770 36.82 13.17 10.89
C PRO A 770 36.59 11.73 11.36
N LEU A 771 36.27 11.56 12.65
CA LEU A 771 36.08 10.24 13.26
C LEU A 771 34.63 9.99 13.70
N PHE A 772 33.73 10.97 13.47
CA PHE A 772 32.32 10.89 13.80
C PHE A 772 31.47 11.25 12.57
N LEU A 773 30.24 10.74 12.50
CA LEU A 773 29.23 11.20 11.54
C LEU A 773 28.06 11.86 12.27
N ASP A 774 27.56 12.94 11.70
CA ASP A 774 26.25 13.48 12.09
C ASP A 774 25.09 12.77 11.38
N VAL A 775 23.86 13.11 11.75
CA VAL A 775 22.64 12.53 11.20
C VAL A 775 22.47 12.71 9.69
N ASP A 776 23.11 13.73 9.12
CA ASP A 776 23.08 14.03 7.69
C ASP A 776 24.21 13.29 6.93
N GLY A 777 24.95 12.41 7.61
CA GLY A 777 26.10 11.68 7.05
C GLY A 777 27.34 12.56 6.85
N VAL A 778 27.39 13.74 7.48
CA VAL A 778 28.53 14.66 7.34
C VAL A 778 29.63 14.29 8.34
N PRO A 779 30.88 14.14 7.87
CA PRO A 779 32.06 13.94 8.70
C PRO A 779 32.29 15.05 9.75
N ARG A 780 32.44 14.67 11.02
CA ARG A 780 32.74 15.55 12.17
C ARG A 780 34.00 15.10 12.91
N SER A 781 34.78 16.08 13.37
CA SER A 781 35.99 15.89 14.18
C SER A 781 35.72 16.16 15.67
N LEU A 782 36.66 15.80 16.55
CA LEU A 782 36.53 16.16 17.98
C LEU A 782 36.60 17.68 18.18
N GLU A 783 37.34 18.39 17.33
CA GLU A 783 37.40 19.86 17.32
C GLU A 783 36.02 20.47 17.03
N ASP A 784 35.27 19.92 16.07
CA ASP A 784 33.89 20.36 15.75
C ASP A 784 32.92 20.16 16.93
N LEU A 785 33.14 19.14 17.78
CA LEU A 785 32.27 18.78 18.90
C LEU A 785 32.64 19.45 20.23
N ARG A 786 33.78 20.17 20.29
CA ARG A 786 34.37 20.66 21.55
C ARG A 786 33.44 21.60 22.32
N GLU A 787 32.77 22.53 21.63
CA GLU A 787 31.83 23.47 22.27
C GLU A 787 30.61 22.76 22.85
N TRP A 788 30.12 21.72 22.16
CA TRP A 788 28.98 20.92 22.61
C TRP A 788 29.34 20.05 23.81
N LEU A 789 30.52 19.41 23.80
CA LEU A 789 31.02 18.62 24.92
C LEU A 789 31.27 19.47 26.18
N ALA A 790 31.74 20.71 26.00
CA ALA A 790 31.96 21.66 27.09
C ALA A 790 30.68 22.36 27.57
N GLY A 791 29.66 22.45 26.72
CA GLY A 791 28.40 23.16 26.96
C GLY A 791 27.20 22.22 27.18
N PRO A 792 26.18 22.24 26.30
CA PRO A 792 24.91 21.56 26.53
C PRO A 792 24.98 20.03 26.44
N GLY A 793 26.08 19.43 25.97
CA GLY A 793 26.22 18.00 25.69
C GLY A 793 25.93 17.65 24.23
N VAL A 794 26.56 16.61 23.71
CA VAL A 794 26.44 16.16 22.31
C VAL A 794 25.19 15.29 22.14
N PRO A 795 24.18 15.71 21.36
CA PRO A 795 23.02 14.87 21.08
C PRO A 795 23.43 13.72 20.15
N MET A 796 23.01 12.50 20.46
CA MET A 796 23.15 11.32 19.60
C MET A 796 21.77 10.74 19.31
N HIS A 797 21.42 10.66 18.03
CA HIS A 797 20.10 10.26 17.57
C HIS A 797 19.92 8.75 17.61
N ASP A 798 18.69 8.33 17.87
CA ASP A 798 18.27 6.93 17.81
C ASP A 798 18.08 6.52 16.35
N GLY A 799 18.27 5.23 16.06
CA GLY A 799 18.05 4.73 14.71
C GLY A 799 18.49 3.28 14.57
N TRP A 800 18.28 2.72 13.39
CA TRP A 800 19.15 1.62 12.98
C TRP A 800 20.54 2.23 12.97
N ALA A 801 21.52 1.56 13.54
CA ALA A 801 22.86 2.11 13.60
C ALA A 801 23.30 2.47 12.18
N THR A 802 23.20 3.76 11.86
CA THR A 802 23.66 4.32 10.61
C THR A 802 25.14 4.43 10.79
N ASP A 803 25.83 3.69 9.95
CA ASP A 803 27.23 3.49 10.13
C ASP A 803 27.96 4.83 9.94
N PRO A 804 28.81 5.25 10.90
CA PRO A 804 29.87 6.19 10.58
C PRO A 804 30.71 5.71 9.38
N ALA A 805 30.70 4.40 9.11
CA ALA A 805 31.37 3.74 8.01
C ALA A 805 30.48 3.34 6.81
N ASP A 806 29.47 4.16 6.46
CA ASP A 806 29.43 4.58 5.05
C ASP A 806 30.74 5.36 4.79
N LEU A 807 31.84 4.61 4.64
CA LEU A 807 33.20 5.12 4.53
C LEU A 807 33.42 5.72 3.14
N GLY A 808 32.44 5.75 2.23
CA GLY A 808 32.49 6.62 1.05
C GLY A 808 32.78 8.07 1.47
N PRO A 809 31.84 8.75 2.16
CA PRO A 809 32.04 10.13 2.60
C PRO A 809 33.19 10.36 3.59
N LEU A 810 33.47 9.46 4.54
CA LEU A 810 34.61 9.62 5.46
C LEU A 810 35.97 9.42 4.77
N THR A 811 36.13 8.42 3.90
CA THR A 811 37.41 8.22 3.20
C THR A 811 37.61 9.27 2.11
N ASP A 812 36.55 9.71 1.42
CA ASP A 812 36.59 10.83 0.47
C ASP A 812 36.96 12.17 1.16
N ALA A 813 36.55 12.35 2.42
CA ALA A 813 36.89 13.53 3.21
C ALA A 813 38.33 13.51 3.74
N VAL A 814 38.90 12.34 4.06
CA VAL A 814 40.31 12.21 4.52
C VAL A 814 41.31 12.48 3.38
N GLY A 815 40.91 12.24 2.12
CA GLY A 815 41.74 12.52 0.93
C GLY A 815 41.67 13.97 0.41
N ARG A 816 40.70 14.77 0.85
CA ARG A 816 40.58 16.20 0.48
C ARG A 816 41.07 17.07 1.65
N PRO A 817 41.96 18.05 1.41
CA PRO A 817 42.21 19.08 2.41
C PRO A 817 40.85 19.70 2.78
N LEU A 818 40.54 19.78 4.08
CA LEU A 818 39.48 20.64 4.59
C LEU A 818 39.76 22.04 4.05
N ALA A 819 39.09 22.42 2.95
CA ALA A 819 39.40 23.64 2.24
C ALA A 819 39.20 24.81 3.21
N PRO A 820 40.24 25.62 3.50
CA PRO A 820 40.05 26.85 4.25
C PRO A 820 39.28 27.81 3.34
N GLY A 821 37.95 27.77 3.41
CA GLY A 821 37.06 28.70 2.69
C GLY A 821 35.98 28.10 1.78
N GLY A 822 35.65 26.81 1.87
CA GLY A 822 34.52 26.23 1.10
C GLY A 822 33.19 26.30 1.87
N ALA A 823 32.10 26.63 1.15
CA ALA A 823 30.66 26.64 1.49
C ALA A 823 30.24 26.40 2.96
N PRO A 824 29.29 27.19 3.51
CA PRO A 824 28.82 27.01 4.89
C PRO A 824 28.33 25.58 5.10
N ARG A 825 28.98 24.87 6.04
CA ARG A 825 28.56 23.52 6.46
C ARG A 825 27.14 23.58 7.02
N PRO A 826 26.31 22.54 6.80
CA PRO A 826 25.01 22.46 7.44
C PRO A 826 25.17 22.50 8.97
N PRO A 827 24.21 23.14 9.67
CA PRO A 827 24.24 23.25 11.13
C PRO A 827 24.26 21.87 11.77
N PHE A 828 25.06 21.69 12.82
CA PHE A 828 25.18 20.42 13.54
C PHE A 828 23.89 20.11 14.31
N GLN A 829 23.20 19.03 13.93
CA GLN A 829 21.94 18.61 14.54
C GLN A 829 22.09 17.45 15.55
N GLY A 830 23.26 16.79 15.55
CA GLY A 830 23.59 15.68 16.43
C GLY A 830 24.31 14.54 15.71
N LEU A 831 24.91 13.64 16.48
CA LEU A 831 25.60 12.46 15.95
C LEU A 831 24.61 11.36 15.55
N ALA A 832 24.97 10.61 14.52
CA ALA A 832 24.33 9.33 14.21
C ALA A 832 24.56 8.31 15.33
N MET A 833 23.68 7.30 15.43
CA MET A 833 23.76 6.25 16.45
C MET A 833 25.07 5.46 16.32
N ASN A 834 25.95 5.58 17.30
CA ASN A 834 27.16 4.76 17.41
C ASN A 834 27.50 4.50 18.89
N PRO A 835 27.19 3.29 19.42
CA PRO A 835 27.51 2.89 20.79
C PRO A 835 28.99 3.05 21.16
N PHE A 836 29.92 2.72 20.27
CA PHE A 836 31.36 2.85 20.52
C PHE A 836 31.78 4.33 20.62
N ALA A 837 31.29 5.19 19.73
CA ALA A 837 31.52 6.63 19.81
C ALA A 837 30.92 7.23 21.09
N ARG A 838 29.71 6.79 21.49
CA ARG A 838 29.11 7.17 22.78
C ARG A 838 30.02 6.79 23.94
N HIS A 839 30.59 5.58 23.94
CA HIS A 839 31.49 5.13 25.00
C HIS A 839 32.76 6.01 25.10
N VAL A 840 33.35 6.36 23.96
CA VAL A 840 34.53 7.26 23.89
C VAL A 840 34.19 8.66 24.38
N LEU A 841 33.09 9.25 23.90
CA LEU A 841 32.70 10.63 24.20
C LEU A 841 32.24 10.82 25.65
N SER A 842 31.63 9.79 26.27
CA SER A 842 31.09 9.88 27.64
C SER A 842 32.15 10.19 28.71
N LEU A 843 33.44 9.96 28.43
CA LEU A 843 34.54 10.38 29.31
C LEU A 843 35.08 11.79 29.02
N LEU A 844 34.83 12.31 27.81
CA LEU A 844 35.28 13.64 27.38
C LEU A 844 34.24 14.73 27.67
N GLY A 845 32.96 14.37 27.74
CA GLY A 845 31.86 15.27 28.03
C GLY A 845 30.52 14.52 28.08
N ARG A 846 29.42 15.29 28.16
CA ARG A 846 28.07 14.71 28.27
C ARG A 846 27.55 14.31 26.88
N VAL A 847 27.25 13.03 26.68
CA VAL A 847 26.44 12.55 25.53
C VAL A 847 24.98 12.54 25.96
N LYS A 848 24.09 13.05 25.10
CA LYS A 848 22.66 13.15 25.38
C LYS A 848 21.85 12.25 24.44
N PRO A 849 21.03 11.32 24.97
CA PRO A 849 20.07 10.59 24.16
C PRO A 849 19.04 11.56 23.58
N VAL A 850 18.61 11.32 22.34
CA VAL A 850 17.70 12.21 21.63
C VAL A 850 16.23 11.90 21.95
N LEU A 851 15.87 10.62 22.13
CA LEU A 851 14.54 10.17 22.54
C LEU A 851 14.67 9.33 23.81
N ASP A 852 14.63 9.94 24.98
CA ASP A 852 14.80 9.25 26.27
C ASP A 852 13.45 8.97 26.95
N PHE A 853 12.55 8.28 26.23
CA PHE A 853 11.21 7.91 26.71
C PHE A 853 10.64 6.70 25.94
N ASP A 854 9.61 6.06 26.48
CA ASP A 854 9.00 4.86 25.88
C ASP A 854 8.09 5.27 24.70
N LEU A 855 8.42 4.80 23.49
CA LEU A 855 7.73 5.16 22.25
C LEU A 855 6.51 4.27 21.99
N THR A 856 6.44 3.09 22.60
CA THR A 856 5.33 2.14 22.42
C THR A 856 4.89 1.50 23.75
N ASP A 857 3.64 1.06 23.81
CA ASP A 857 3.09 0.30 24.96
C ASP A 857 3.84 -1.02 25.19
N ALA A 858 4.39 -1.60 24.13
CA ALA A 858 5.21 -2.81 24.17
C ALA A 858 6.56 -2.57 24.87
N GLU A 859 7.20 -1.44 24.57
CA GLU A 859 8.43 -1.00 25.23
C GLU A 859 8.19 -0.67 26.72
N ALA A 860 7.09 0.00 27.05
CA ALA A 860 6.73 0.27 28.44
C ALA A 860 6.56 -1.02 29.27
N ARG A 861 5.88 -2.04 28.72
CA ARG A 861 5.73 -3.36 29.36
C ARG A 861 7.07 -4.05 29.58
N ALA A 862 7.97 -3.94 28.62
CA ALA A 862 9.31 -4.51 28.67
C ALA A 862 10.19 -3.89 29.78
N ASP A 863 9.89 -2.66 30.20
CA ASP A 863 10.52 -1.95 31.32
C ASP A 863 9.73 -2.14 32.65
N GLU A 864 8.86 -3.16 32.73
CA GLU A 864 7.97 -3.46 33.86
C GLU A 864 7.02 -2.30 34.23
N ARG A 865 6.77 -1.39 33.27
CA ARG A 865 5.79 -0.31 33.42
C ARG A 865 4.45 -0.75 32.84
N PRO A 866 3.30 -0.42 33.45
CA PRO A 866 2.02 -0.69 32.83
C PRO A 866 1.94 0.01 31.45
N PRO A 867 1.43 -0.64 30.39
CA PRO A 867 1.27 -0.03 29.06
C PRO A 867 0.36 1.21 29.09
N GLU A 868 -0.61 1.23 30.01
CA GLU A 868 -1.48 2.39 30.31
C GLU A 868 -0.73 3.52 31.05
N ALA A 869 0.58 3.38 31.31
CA ALA A 869 1.39 4.26 32.16
C ALA A 869 2.66 4.81 31.49
N ALA A 870 2.86 4.67 30.17
CA ALA A 870 3.87 5.50 29.47
C ALA A 870 3.41 6.97 29.42
N TYR A 871 2.12 7.16 29.13
CA TYR A 871 1.46 8.46 29.04
C TYR A 871 0.39 8.62 30.12
N ALA A 872 0.37 9.76 30.81
CA ALA A 872 -0.75 10.15 31.65
C ALA A 872 -2.01 10.44 30.81
N VAL A 873 -1.81 11.05 29.64
CA VAL A 873 -2.84 11.25 28.60
C VAL A 873 -2.15 11.17 27.24
N ARG A 874 -2.79 10.55 26.25
CA ARG A 874 -2.32 10.44 24.87
C ARG A 874 -3.43 10.75 23.87
N VAL A 875 -3.06 11.16 22.68
CA VAL A 875 -3.94 11.36 21.53
C VAL A 875 -3.28 10.81 20.27
N ASP A 876 -4.09 10.22 19.40
CA ASP A 876 -3.66 9.85 18.06
C ASP A 876 -3.90 11.02 17.10
N VAL A 877 -2.94 11.22 16.20
CA VAL A 877 -2.89 12.32 15.25
C VAL A 877 -2.84 11.72 13.86
N GLU A 878 -3.79 12.12 13.02
CA GLU A 878 -3.92 11.64 11.65
C GLU A 878 -4.02 12.82 10.68
N ALA A 879 -3.22 12.75 9.62
CA ALA A 879 -3.20 13.65 8.48
C ALA A 879 -2.90 12.85 7.21
N GLU A 880 -3.22 13.43 6.05
CA GLU A 880 -2.99 12.80 4.73
C GLU A 880 -1.55 12.30 4.53
N PHE A 881 -0.57 13.02 5.10
CA PHE A 881 0.87 12.76 4.92
C PHE A 881 1.55 12.16 6.16
N ALA A 882 0.85 12.02 7.29
CA ALA A 882 1.44 11.49 8.52
C ALA A 882 0.40 10.95 9.51
N THR A 883 0.78 9.89 10.23
CA THR A 883 0.01 9.30 11.33
C THR A 883 0.89 9.14 12.55
N GLY A 884 0.37 9.29 13.76
CA GLY A 884 1.19 9.10 14.96
C GLY A 884 0.47 9.32 16.27
N THR A 885 1.23 9.28 17.36
CA THR A 885 0.71 9.39 18.72
C THR A 885 1.53 10.40 19.50
N LEU A 886 0.85 11.32 20.19
CA LEU A 886 1.45 12.30 21.10
C LEU A 886 0.87 12.13 22.49
N GLY A 887 1.65 12.40 23.53
CA GLY A 887 1.14 12.36 24.89
C GLY A 887 2.02 13.02 25.94
N LEU A 888 1.44 13.18 27.13
CA LEU A 888 2.15 13.62 28.32
C LEU A 888 2.73 12.41 29.04
N PRO A 889 4.06 12.30 29.20
CA PRO A 889 4.64 11.15 29.88
C PRO A 889 4.30 11.16 31.37
N VAL A 890 4.12 9.97 31.95
CA VAL A 890 3.83 9.81 33.40
C VAL A 890 4.97 10.34 34.26
N VAL A 891 6.20 10.02 33.88
CA VAL A 891 7.42 10.61 34.46
C VAL A 891 7.89 11.76 33.57
N GLU A 892 8.27 12.87 34.18
CA GLU A 892 8.74 14.04 33.43
C GLU A 892 10.07 13.74 32.74
N VAL A 893 10.09 13.90 31.41
CA VAL A 893 11.28 13.71 30.57
C VAL A 893 12.07 15.01 30.54
N ALA A 894 13.37 14.94 30.79
CA ALA A 894 14.22 16.14 30.90
C ALA A 894 14.28 16.97 29.60
N GLU A 895 14.17 16.33 28.44
CA GLU A 895 14.15 16.98 27.12
C GLU A 895 13.03 16.33 26.26
N PRO A 896 11.78 16.83 26.37
CA PRO A 896 10.66 16.27 25.63
C PRO A 896 10.81 16.50 24.12
N ALA A 897 10.45 15.48 23.33
CA ALA A 897 10.62 15.50 21.90
C ALA A 897 9.65 14.54 21.19
N VAL A 898 9.36 14.83 19.92
CA VAL A 898 8.57 13.96 19.05
C VAL A 898 9.46 13.41 17.93
N ALA A 899 9.54 12.09 17.82
CA ALA A 899 10.26 11.42 16.75
C ALA A 899 9.49 11.52 15.44
N VAL A 900 10.16 11.84 14.34
CA VAL A 900 9.60 11.75 12.98
C VAL A 900 10.24 10.57 12.29
N VAL A 901 9.43 9.62 11.84
CA VAL A 901 9.90 8.40 11.17
C VAL A 901 9.31 8.27 9.78
N ASP A 902 10.04 7.65 8.85
CA ASP A 902 9.53 7.32 7.52
C ASP A 902 8.62 6.07 7.54
N GLU A 903 8.13 5.65 6.38
CA GLU A 903 7.33 4.42 6.22
C GLU A 903 8.09 3.15 6.66
N ARG A 904 9.42 3.17 6.59
CA ARG A 904 10.33 2.10 7.01
C ARG A 904 10.76 2.23 8.47
N ARG A 905 10.15 3.15 9.22
CA ARG A 905 10.44 3.49 10.62
C ARG A 905 11.87 3.97 10.89
N ARG A 906 12.55 4.51 9.88
CA ARG A 906 13.83 5.20 10.07
C ARG A 906 13.55 6.59 10.64
N VAL A 907 14.28 6.97 11.70
CA VAL A 907 14.19 8.32 12.28
C VAL A 907 14.73 9.31 11.27
N LEU A 908 13.85 10.15 10.74
CA LEU A 908 14.20 11.23 9.81
C LEU A 908 14.61 12.50 10.55
N GLY A 909 14.14 12.67 11.78
CA GLY A 909 14.42 13.84 12.59
C GLY A 909 13.59 13.86 13.85
N VAL A 910 13.78 14.91 14.65
CA VAL A 910 13.15 15.06 15.95
C VAL A 910 12.65 16.49 16.15
N LEU A 911 11.36 16.62 16.45
CA LEU A 911 10.72 17.89 16.75
C LEU A 911 10.84 18.16 18.25
N ARG A 912 11.71 19.11 18.61
CA ARG A 912 11.86 19.59 19.99
C ARG A 912 11.16 20.91 20.23
N GLU A 913 11.46 21.90 19.40
CA GLU A 913 11.00 23.28 19.64
C GLU A 913 9.48 23.38 19.73
N ALA A 914 8.75 22.59 18.94
CA ALA A 914 7.30 22.56 18.95
C ALA A 914 6.64 21.99 20.21
N VAL A 915 7.35 21.17 21.00
CA VAL A 915 6.76 20.36 22.08
C VAL A 915 7.47 20.50 23.42
N ARG A 916 8.71 21.01 23.44
CA ARG A 916 9.58 21.10 24.61
C ARG A 916 8.94 21.88 25.74
N GLU A 917 8.41 23.06 25.46
CA GLU A 917 7.78 23.91 26.48
C GLU A 917 6.51 23.26 27.07
N ASP A 918 5.84 22.44 26.26
CA ASP A 918 4.57 21.78 26.60
C ASP A 918 4.77 20.42 27.28
N GLY A 919 6.02 19.92 27.36
CA GLY A 919 6.35 18.67 28.04
C GLY A 919 5.79 17.43 27.35
N VAL A 920 5.55 17.52 26.04
CA VAL A 920 4.89 16.50 25.22
C VAL A 920 5.93 15.63 24.50
N VAL A 921 5.68 14.33 24.46
CA VAL A 921 6.52 13.35 23.77
C VAL A 921 5.67 12.49 22.82
N GLY A 922 6.28 11.88 21.81
CA GLY A 922 5.53 11.06 20.86
C GLY A 922 6.29 10.66 19.61
N VAL A 923 5.55 10.09 18.66
CA VAL A 923 6.07 9.67 17.35
C VAL A 923 5.09 10.04 16.24
N LEU A 924 5.60 10.56 15.13
CA LEU A 924 4.88 10.83 13.89
C LEU A 924 5.53 10.03 12.76
N ARG A 925 4.75 9.20 12.08
CA ARG A 925 5.14 8.41 10.91
C ARG A 925 4.65 9.07 9.64
N LEU A 926 5.57 9.42 8.74
CA LEU A 926 5.23 9.96 7.43
C LEU A 926 4.71 8.85 6.51
N THR A 927 3.61 9.12 5.82
CA THR A 927 2.99 8.26 4.78
C THR A 927 3.28 8.78 3.37
N ALA A 928 4.11 9.81 3.25
CA ALA A 928 4.58 10.39 2.00
C ALA A 928 6.08 10.74 2.13
N GLY A 929 6.85 10.49 1.07
CA GLY A 929 8.32 10.53 1.10
C GLY A 929 8.98 11.92 1.13
N ASP A 930 8.25 13.00 0.87
CA ASP A 930 8.79 14.36 0.88
C ASP A 930 7.78 15.36 1.46
N VAL A 931 7.90 15.63 2.76
CA VAL A 931 7.01 16.52 3.52
C VAL A 931 7.84 17.67 4.11
N PRO A 932 7.49 18.94 3.84
CA PRO A 932 8.18 20.09 4.44
C PRO A 932 8.12 20.04 5.97
N ALA A 933 9.26 20.30 6.63
CA ALA A 933 9.38 20.25 8.10
C ALA A 933 8.34 21.12 8.83
N GLU A 934 7.99 22.29 8.28
CA GLU A 934 6.98 23.19 8.83
C GLU A 934 5.58 22.54 8.91
N ARG A 935 5.22 21.66 7.95
CA ARG A 935 3.94 20.95 7.97
C ARG A 935 3.92 19.88 9.06
N VAL A 936 5.03 19.16 9.25
CA VAL A 936 5.17 18.16 10.33
C VAL A 936 5.16 18.86 11.69
N GLU A 937 5.82 20.01 11.81
CA GLU A 937 5.80 20.83 13.02
C GLU A 937 4.40 21.37 13.33
N GLY A 938 3.68 21.86 12.31
CA GLY A 938 2.29 22.29 12.42
C GLY A 938 1.37 21.17 12.91
N LEU A 939 1.55 19.95 12.40
CA LEU A 939 0.82 18.77 12.85
C LEU A 939 1.12 18.43 14.32
N ALA A 940 2.38 18.48 14.73
CA ALA A 940 2.76 18.26 16.13
C ALA A 940 2.11 19.31 17.05
N ARG A 941 2.15 20.60 16.69
CA ARG A 941 1.49 21.68 17.46
C ARG A 941 -0.03 21.50 17.52
N HIS A 942 -0.66 21.07 16.43
CA HIS A 942 -2.09 20.74 16.41
C HIS A 942 -2.40 19.59 17.37
N GLY A 943 -1.62 18.51 17.31
CA GLY A 943 -1.76 17.37 18.20
C GLY A 943 -1.53 17.72 19.67
N VAL A 944 -0.63 18.66 19.99
CA VAL A 944 -0.49 19.22 21.36
C VAL A 944 -1.80 19.89 21.81
N GLY A 945 -2.48 20.63 20.93
CA GLY A 945 -3.79 21.22 21.22
C GLY A 945 -4.86 20.17 21.53
N LEU A 946 -4.93 19.12 20.70
CA LEU A 946 -5.83 17.97 20.93
C LEU A 946 -5.54 17.28 22.27
N LEU A 947 -4.25 17.10 22.59
CA LEU A 947 -3.81 16.49 23.82
C LEU A 947 -4.29 17.26 25.06
N PHE A 948 -4.15 18.59 25.08
CA PHE A 948 -4.62 19.38 26.21
C PHE A 948 -6.15 19.50 26.29
N ALA A 949 -6.86 19.37 25.17
CA ALA A 949 -8.31 19.23 25.18
C ALA A 949 -8.73 17.91 25.85
N GLU A 950 -8.02 16.83 25.55
CA GLU A 950 -8.24 15.52 26.17
C GLU A 950 -7.85 15.50 27.65
N VAL A 951 -6.74 16.15 28.03
CA VAL A 951 -6.36 16.36 29.44
C VAL A 951 -7.50 17.05 30.20
N LEU A 952 -8.04 18.14 29.65
CA LEU A 952 -9.14 18.86 30.26
C LEU A 952 -10.40 17.99 30.43
N ARG A 953 -10.66 17.09 29.48
CA ARG A 953 -11.78 16.14 29.52
C ARG A 953 -11.59 15.08 30.62
N ARG A 954 -10.37 14.56 30.81
CA ARG A 954 -10.08 13.48 31.78
C ARG A 954 -9.84 13.97 33.21
N LEU A 955 -9.41 15.22 33.41
CA LEU A 955 -9.13 15.78 34.74
C LEU A 955 -10.25 15.59 35.79
N PRO A 956 -11.56 15.70 35.45
CA PRO A 956 -12.66 15.44 36.38
C PRO A 956 -12.82 13.96 36.77
N GLU A 957 -12.39 13.04 35.90
CA GLU A 957 -12.49 11.59 36.10
C GLU A 957 -11.38 11.06 37.03
N MET A 958 -10.30 11.82 37.21
CA MET A 958 -9.15 11.45 38.03
C MET A 958 -9.37 11.76 39.53
N ALA A 959 -9.02 10.83 40.40
CA ALA A 959 -9.09 11.00 41.85
C ALA A 959 -8.20 12.16 42.33
N ALA A 960 -8.59 12.86 43.41
CA ALA A 960 -7.90 14.07 43.87
C ALA A 960 -6.47 13.81 44.40
N ASP A 961 -6.22 12.59 44.86
CA ASP A 961 -4.96 12.06 45.37
C ASP A 961 -4.11 11.35 44.30
N ASP A 962 -4.61 11.20 43.08
CA ASP A 962 -3.87 10.60 41.97
C ASP A 962 -2.67 11.47 41.55
N PRO A 963 -1.41 10.96 41.63
CA PRO A 963 -0.24 11.67 41.16
C PRO A 963 -0.31 12.12 39.70
N GLN A 964 -1.00 11.35 38.85
CA GLN A 964 -1.17 11.67 37.42
C GLN A 964 -2.09 12.88 37.22
N ARG A 965 -3.11 13.04 38.06
CA ARG A 965 -3.97 14.24 38.05
C ARG A 965 -3.14 15.50 38.26
N TRP A 966 -2.19 15.46 39.18
CA TRP A 966 -1.30 16.60 39.46
C TRP A 966 -0.33 16.88 38.31
N ARG A 967 0.18 15.84 37.65
CA ARG A 967 1.00 15.99 36.44
C ARG A 967 0.22 16.66 35.31
N CYS A 968 -0.98 16.17 35.02
CA CYS A 968 -1.90 16.70 34.01
C CYS A 968 -2.30 18.16 34.29
N LEU A 969 -2.68 18.47 35.53
CA LEU A 969 -3.09 19.80 35.92
C LEU A 969 -1.95 20.82 35.79
N ARG A 970 -0.73 20.45 36.20
CA ARG A 970 0.46 21.30 36.06
C ARG A 970 0.77 21.58 34.59
N ALA A 971 0.74 20.55 33.75
CA ALA A 971 0.98 20.69 32.32
C ALA A 971 -0.07 21.60 31.67
N ALA A 972 -1.36 21.39 31.98
CA ALA A 972 -2.46 22.20 31.44
C ALA A 972 -2.35 23.69 31.86
N LEU A 973 -2.09 23.96 33.14
CA LEU A 973 -1.89 25.33 33.64
C LEU A 973 -0.65 25.98 33.02
N GLY A 974 0.47 25.25 32.87
CA GLY A 974 1.66 25.72 32.17
C GLY A 974 1.37 26.12 30.72
N TRP A 975 0.66 25.24 29.99
CA TRP A 975 0.25 25.45 28.61
C TRP A 975 -0.67 26.66 28.44
N ALA A 976 -1.66 26.82 29.33
CA ALA A 976 -2.57 27.97 29.34
C ALA A 976 -1.86 29.28 29.73
N GLY A 977 -0.94 29.21 30.71
CA GLY A 977 -0.17 30.36 31.18
C GLY A 977 0.72 30.98 30.10
N ARG A 978 1.31 30.17 29.20
CA ARG A 978 2.08 30.66 28.03
C ARG A 978 1.22 31.35 26.98
N ARG A 979 -0.07 31.01 26.91
CA ARG A 979 -1.06 31.59 25.97
C ARG A 979 -1.85 32.76 26.58
N THR A 980 -1.38 33.25 27.72
CA THR A 980 -1.99 34.33 28.48
C THR A 980 -1.01 35.49 28.61
N LEU A 981 -1.46 36.70 28.30
CA LEU A 981 -0.65 37.92 28.38
C LEU A 981 -1.37 39.01 29.17
N PHE A 982 -0.61 39.84 29.87
CA PHE A 982 -1.13 41.08 30.44
C PHE A 982 -0.89 42.22 29.46
N VAL A 983 -1.96 42.83 28.96
CA VAL A 983 -1.88 43.95 28.02
C VAL A 983 -2.16 45.23 28.79
N ALA A 984 -1.17 46.13 28.84
CA ALA A 984 -1.37 47.47 29.38
C ALA A 984 -2.09 48.35 28.35
N ARG A 985 -3.23 48.91 28.71
CA ARG A 985 -4.00 49.82 27.86
C ARG A 985 -3.57 51.27 28.05
N PRO A 986 -3.84 52.15 27.07
CA PRO A 986 -3.49 53.58 27.15
C PRO A 986 -4.14 54.31 28.33
N ASP A 987 -5.27 53.82 28.84
CA ASP A 987 -6.00 54.35 30.00
C ASP A 987 -5.38 53.96 31.35
N GLY A 988 -4.24 53.26 31.34
CA GLY A 988 -3.55 52.78 32.54
C GLY A 988 -4.11 51.47 33.11
N SER A 989 -5.19 50.92 32.53
CA SER A 989 -5.71 49.61 32.91
C SER A 989 -4.83 48.48 32.37
N ILE A 990 -4.78 47.36 33.08
CA ILE A 990 -4.12 46.13 32.62
C ILE A 990 -5.22 45.09 32.42
N THR A 991 -5.31 44.55 31.21
CA THR A 991 -6.28 43.49 30.89
C THR A 991 -5.59 42.18 30.59
N LEU A 992 -6.20 41.10 31.04
CA LEU A 992 -5.80 39.73 30.72
C LEU A 992 -6.27 39.41 29.28
N ASP A 993 -5.33 39.16 28.39
CA ASP A 993 -5.58 38.68 27.03
C ASP A 993 -5.30 37.18 26.97
N VAL A 994 -6.30 36.38 26.60
CA VAL A 994 -6.20 34.93 26.47
C VAL A 994 -6.46 34.59 25.01
N ARG A 995 -5.40 34.24 24.29
CA ARG A 995 -5.42 34.13 22.82
C ARG A 995 -6.01 32.82 22.30
N ASP A 996 -6.30 31.88 23.20
CA ASP A 996 -6.74 30.52 22.88
C ASP A 996 -7.99 30.13 23.70
N PRO A 997 -9.10 29.70 23.06
CA PRO A 997 -10.32 29.31 23.76
C PRO A 997 -10.15 28.14 24.75
N LEU A 998 -9.29 27.16 24.42
CA LEU A 998 -8.98 26.04 25.30
C LEU A 998 -8.18 26.51 26.52
N ALA A 999 -7.26 27.46 26.34
CA ALA A 999 -6.54 28.07 27.45
C ALA A 999 -7.52 28.78 28.39
N GLY A 1000 -8.51 29.48 27.84
CA GLY A 1000 -9.60 30.08 28.61
C GLY A 1000 -10.33 29.07 29.50
N ARG A 1001 -10.73 27.92 28.92
CA ARG A 1001 -11.40 26.84 29.67
C ARG A 1001 -10.52 26.24 30.77
N ILE A 1002 -9.23 26.07 30.53
CA ILE A 1002 -8.27 25.58 31.54
C ILE A 1002 -8.17 26.58 32.70
N LEU A 1003 -8.09 27.89 32.40
CA LEU A 1003 -8.01 28.93 33.43
C LEU A 1003 -9.29 29.06 34.26
N ASP A 1004 -10.42 28.61 33.74
CA ASP A 1004 -11.72 28.58 34.41
C ASP A 1004 -11.92 27.35 35.32
N LEU A 1005 -10.92 26.45 35.39
CA LEU A 1005 -10.95 25.33 36.33
C LEU A 1005 -10.86 25.83 37.79
N PRO A 1006 -11.81 25.43 38.67
CA PRO A 1006 -11.81 25.85 40.07
C PRO A 1006 -10.86 24.97 40.91
N VAL A 1007 -9.55 25.16 40.73
CA VAL A 1007 -8.50 24.28 41.29
C VAL A 1007 -7.65 24.92 42.39
N PHE A 1008 -7.88 26.21 42.72
CA PHE A 1008 -7.10 26.92 43.74
C PHE A 1008 -7.87 27.00 45.06
N PRO A 1009 -7.49 26.23 46.11
CA PRO A 1009 -8.18 26.28 47.40
C PRO A 1009 -8.08 27.68 48.03
N THR A 1010 -9.20 28.21 48.51
CA THR A 1010 -9.24 29.51 49.19
C THR A 1010 -9.57 29.34 50.67
N THR A 1011 -9.21 30.34 51.48
CA THR A 1011 -9.58 30.40 52.91
C THR A 1011 -11.10 30.43 53.15
N GLY A 1012 -11.88 30.83 52.14
CA GLY A 1012 -13.35 30.86 52.18
C GLY A 1012 -14.06 29.56 51.78
N GLY A 1013 -13.33 28.46 51.57
CA GLY A 1013 -13.87 27.12 51.30
C GLY A 1013 -14.26 26.84 49.85
N LEU A 1014 -14.60 27.86 49.05
CA LEU A 1014 -14.84 27.71 47.61
C LEU A 1014 -13.52 27.85 46.82
N PRO A 1015 -13.14 26.89 45.96
CA PRO A 1015 -11.93 27.02 45.16
C PRO A 1015 -12.07 28.11 44.10
N ALA A 1016 -11.02 28.90 43.92
CA ALA A 1016 -10.93 29.96 42.91
C ALA A 1016 -10.42 29.40 41.57
N THR A 1017 -10.75 30.11 40.50
CA THR A 1017 -10.23 29.85 39.16
C THR A 1017 -8.94 30.65 38.93
N ALA A 1018 -8.05 30.16 38.07
CA ALA A 1018 -6.85 30.90 37.69
C ALA A 1018 -7.21 32.24 37.03
N ARG A 1019 -8.24 32.26 36.16
CA ARG A 1019 -8.73 33.49 35.50
C ARG A 1019 -9.06 34.58 36.52
N ARG A 1020 -9.76 34.23 37.60
CA ARG A 1020 -10.10 35.17 38.68
C ARG A 1020 -8.85 35.70 39.37
N LEU A 1021 -7.93 34.83 39.75
CA LEU A 1021 -6.71 35.22 40.48
C LEU A 1021 -5.79 36.11 39.62
N LEU A 1022 -5.66 35.81 38.33
CA LEU A 1022 -4.91 36.62 37.36
C LEU A 1022 -5.60 37.97 37.10
N GLY A 1023 -6.92 37.99 37.00
CA GLY A 1023 -7.71 39.21 36.86
C GLY A 1023 -7.60 40.13 38.08
N GLU A 1024 -7.68 39.57 39.30
CA GLU A 1024 -7.44 40.31 40.55
C GLU A 1024 -6.00 40.85 40.61
N HIS A 1025 -5.00 40.09 40.14
CA HIS A 1025 -3.62 40.58 40.02
C HIS A 1025 -3.51 41.79 39.08
N ALA A 1026 -4.11 41.71 37.89
CA ALA A 1026 -4.12 42.81 36.93
C ALA A 1026 -4.82 44.06 37.49
N ALA A 1027 -5.96 43.88 38.15
CA ALA A 1027 -6.72 44.98 38.76
C ALA A 1027 -5.95 45.67 39.89
N VAL A 1028 -5.25 44.91 40.74
CA VAL A 1028 -4.39 45.47 41.79
C VAL A 1028 -3.20 46.23 41.21
N ARG A 1029 -2.56 45.68 40.16
CA ARG A 1029 -1.45 46.34 39.46
C ARG A 1029 -1.88 47.63 38.76
N ALA A 1030 -3.11 47.69 38.26
CA ALA A 1030 -3.71 48.87 37.66
C ALA A 1030 -4.29 49.88 38.70
N GLY A 1031 -4.22 49.58 40.01
CA GLY A 1031 -4.77 50.43 41.06
C GLY A 1031 -6.31 50.42 41.15
N MET A 1032 -6.97 49.52 40.42
CA MET A 1032 -8.43 49.38 40.36
C MET A 1032 -9.02 48.55 41.51
N LEU A 1033 -8.17 47.79 42.21
CA LEU A 1033 -8.54 46.96 43.35
C LEU A 1033 -7.51 47.14 44.48
N PRO A 1034 -7.91 47.37 45.74
CA PRO A 1034 -6.96 47.39 46.85
C PRO A 1034 -6.38 45.98 47.09
N ALA A 1035 -5.09 45.91 47.48
CA ALA A 1035 -4.41 44.63 47.71
C ALA A 1035 -5.07 43.75 48.78
N SER A 1036 -5.80 44.36 49.72
CA SER A 1036 -6.59 43.69 50.76
C SER A 1036 -7.83 42.96 50.24
N ALA A 1037 -8.30 43.26 49.03
CA ALA A 1037 -9.45 42.62 48.40
C ALA A 1037 -9.08 41.39 47.55
N ARG A 1038 -7.79 40.98 47.53
CA ARG A 1038 -7.36 39.78 46.82
C ARG A 1038 -7.86 38.51 47.50
N THR A 1039 -8.28 37.55 46.70
CA THR A 1039 -8.62 36.22 47.16
C THR A 1039 -7.40 35.58 47.85
N THR A 1040 -7.56 35.21 49.12
CA THR A 1040 -6.48 34.60 49.91
C THR A 1040 -6.50 33.08 49.76
N LEU A 1041 -5.44 32.53 49.19
CA LEU A 1041 -5.24 31.09 49.03
C LEU A 1041 -5.11 30.40 50.39
N ALA A 1042 -5.72 29.23 50.56
CA ALA A 1042 -5.65 28.46 51.79
C ALA A 1042 -4.19 28.03 52.08
N PRO A 1043 -3.75 27.89 53.34
CA PRO A 1043 -2.44 27.33 53.68
C PRO A 1043 -2.18 25.94 53.10
N SER A 1044 -3.24 25.16 52.87
CA SER A 1044 -3.21 23.85 52.22
C SER A 1044 -3.00 23.87 50.70
N THR A 1045 -2.92 25.06 50.06
CA THR A 1045 -2.69 25.14 48.60
C THR A 1045 -1.33 24.53 48.24
N PRO A 1046 -1.29 23.54 47.33
CA PRO A 1046 -0.06 22.88 46.90
C PRO A 1046 1.00 23.87 46.42
N ALA A 1047 2.26 23.64 46.82
CA ALA A 1047 3.40 24.49 46.45
C ALA A 1047 3.54 24.71 44.92
N PRO A 1048 3.34 23.70 44.04
CA PRO A 1048 3.41 23.89 42.60
C PRO A 1048 2.37 24.87 42.02
N LEU A 1049 1.14 24.92 42.58
CA LEU A 1049 0.11 25.85 42.13
C LEU A 1049 0.45 27.29 42.51
N ARG A 1050 1.04 27.50 43.69
CA ARG A 1050 1.54 28.82 44.10
C ARG A 1050 2.69 29.26 43.21
N ALA A 1051 3.67 28.38 42.99
CA ALA A 1051 4.81 28.65 42.12
C ALA A 1051 4.37 29.05 40.71
N TRP A 1052 3.43 28.30 40.11
CA TRP A 1052 2.87 28.64 38.79
C TRP A 1052 2.17 30.01 38.77
N LEU A 1053 1.38 30.31 39.81
CA LEU A 1053 0.67 31.59 39.91
C LEU A 1053 1.64 32.76 40.04
N ASP A 1054 2.67 32.61 40.87
CA ASP A 1054 3.71 33.62 41.08
C ASP A 1054 4.53 33.85 39.81
N GLU A 1055 4.91 32.78 39.10
CA GLU A 1055 5.61 32.84 37.82
C GLU A 1055 4.75 33.53 36.75
N THR A 1056 3.46 33.18 36.66
CA THR A 1056 2.54 33.76 35.69
C THR A 1056 2.26 35.24 35.98
N CYS A 1057 2.26 35.64 37.26
CA CYS A 1057 2.11 37.03 37.70
C CYS A 1057 3.42 37.84 37.70
N ALA A 1058 4.54 37.27 37.25
CA ALA A 1058 5.82 37.97 37.23
C ALA A 1058 5.78 39.23 36.33
N ALA A 1059 6.47 40.29 36.78
CA ALA A 1059 6.41 41.62 36.17
C ALA A 1059 6.84 41.68 34.68
N GLY A 1060 7.59 40.69 34.19
CA GLY A 1060 8.07 40.60 32.81
C GLY A 1060 7.01 40.23 31.77
N ARG A 1061 5.77 39.88 32.17
CA ARG A 1061 4.68 39.46 31.25
C ARG A 1061 3.70 40.56 30.83
N ILE A 1062 3.97 41.81 31.21
CA ILE A 1062 3.13 42.96 30.81
C ILE A 1062 3.64 43.51 29.47
N VAL A 1063 2.87 43.28 28.41
CA VAL A 1063 3.13 43.85 27.08
C VAL A 1063 2.52 45.25 27.04
N ARG A 1064 3.35 46.28 26.87
CA ARG A 1064 2.91 47.62 26.52
C ARG A 1064 2.85 47.71 24.99
N PRO A 1065 1.67 47.82 24.37
CA PRO A 1065 1.61 48.09 22.94
C PRO A 1065 2.36 49.41 22.69
N ALA A 1066 3.31 49.39 21.75
CA ALA A 1066 4.00 50.60 21.34
C ALA A 1066 2.94 51.65 20.97
N ALA A 1067 3.09 52.87 21.51
CA ALA A 1067 2.20 53.98 21.17
C ALA A 1067 2.02 54.01 19.66
N VAL A 1068 0.78 53.81 19.21
CA VAL A 1068 0.42 53.82 17.80
C VAL A 1068 0.87 55.18 17.27
N ARG A 1069 2.02 55.22 16.60
CA ARG A 1069 2.18 56.16 15.50
C ARG A 1069 1.02 55.80 14.59
N LEU A 1070 0.03 56.69 14.54
CA LEU A 1070 -0.79 56.84 13.34
C LEU A 1070 0.22 57.12 12.22
N VAL A 1071 0.75 56.04 11.66
CA VAL A 1071 1.34 56.06 10.33
C VAL A 1071 0.15 56.53 9.48
N PRO A 1072 0.24 57.68 8.80
CA PRO A 1072 -0.76 58.02 7.80
C PRO A 1072 -0.91 56.80 6.89
N PRO A 1073 -2.11 56.51 6.35
CA PRO A 1073 -2.25 55.41 5.41
C PRO A 1073 -1.09 55.51 4.41
N PRO A 1074 -0.37 54.42 4.11
CA PRO A 1074 0.69 54.49 3.10
C PRO A 1074 0.03 55.02 1.83
N GLU A 1075 0.28 56.28 1.53
CA GLU A 1075 0.06 56.83 0.20
C GLU A 1075 0.93 55.96 -0.71
N ASN A 1076 0.23 55.17 -1.54
CA ASN A 1076 0.76 54.35 -2.62
C ASN A 1076 1.53 53.07 -2.22
N ASP A 1077 0.84 52.10 -1.60
CA ASP A 1077 1.11 50.70 -1.92
C ASP A 1077 0.20 50.29 -3.11
N PRO A 1078 0.76 49.96 -4.29
CA PRO A 1078 -0.03 49.51 -5.45
C PRO A 1078 -0.78 48.17 -5.22
N ALA A 1079 -0.68 47.55 -4.04
CA ALA A 1079 -1.49 46.41 -3.62
C ALA A 1079 -2.82 46.79 -2.92
N SER A 1080 -3.02 48.05 -2.54
CA SER A 1080 -4.24 48.56 -1.88
C SER A 1080 -5.25 49.18 -2.85
N ASP A 1081 -5.16 48.87 -4.15
CA ASP A 1081 -6.11 49.35 -5.14
C ASP A 1081 -7.40 48.50 -5.07
N PRO A 1082 -8.56 49.07 -4.69
CA PRO A 1082 -9.83 48.35 -4.69
C PRO A 1082 -10.16 47.73 -6.05
N HIS A 1083 -9.64 48.28 -7.15
CA HIS A 1083 -9.81 47.70 -8.48
C HIS A 1083 -9.05 46.38 -8.66
N ARG A 1084 -7.88 46.19 -8.03
CA ARG A 1084 -7.13 44.93 -8.05
C ARG A 1084 -7.76 43.86 -7.18
N VAL A 1085 -8.26 44.23 -6.00
CA VAL A 1085 -9.01 43.30 -5.14
C VAL A 1085 -10.30 42.87 -5.83
N ALA A 1086 -10.99 43.80 -6.49
CA ALA A 1086 -12.17 43.48 -7.28
C ALA A 1086 -11.85 42.56 -8.48
N ALA A 1087 -10.75 42.83 -9.21
CA ALA A 1087 -10.28 41.96 -10.28
C ALA A 1087 -9.93 40.55 -9.79
N TRP A 1088 -9.26 40.46 -8.64
CA TRP A 1088 -8.90 39.18 -8.04
C TRP A 1088 -10.12 38.37 -7.58
N ILE A 1089 -11.11 39.02 -6.95
CA ILE A 1089 -12.40 38.37 -6.61
C ILE A 1089 -13.11 37.91 -7.89
N ALA A 1090 -13.11 38.73 -8.95
CA ALA A 1090 -13.70 38.37 -10.24
C ALA A 1090 -12.99 37.17 -10.88
N GLU A 1091 -11.66 37.13 -10.86
CA GLU A 1091 -10.85 36.00 -11.36
C GLU A 1091 -11.11 34.72 -10.57
N LEU A 1092 -11.17 34.82 -9.24
CA LEU A 1092 -11.50 33.66 -8.40
C LEU A 1092 -12.89 33.14 -8.71
N LEU A 1093 -13.90 34.01 -8.82
CA LEU A 1093 -15.26 33.62 -9.19
C LEU A 1093 -15.38 33.06 -10.61
N ASP A 1094 -14.64 33.59 -11.58
CA ASP A 1094 -14.63 33.09 -12.97
C ASP A 1094 -13.86 31.75 -13.08
N SER A 1095 -12.80 31.57 -12.29
CA SER A 1095 -12.07 30.28 -12.19
C SER A 1095 -12.92 29.15 -11.62
N LEU A 1096 -13.94 29.50 -10.82
CA LEU A 1096 -14.93 28.54 -10.31
C LEU A 1096 -15.91 28.12 -11.43
N GLY A 1097 -16.26 29.00 -12.37
CA GLY A 1097 -17.13 28.70 -13.52
C GLY A 1097 -16.45 28.04 -14.73
N ALA A 1098 -15.11 28.03 -14.78
CA ALA A 1098 -14.34 27.49 -15.90
C ALA A 1098 -14.36 25.94 -16.00
N VAL A 1099 -14.76 25.23 -14.93
CA VAL A 1099 -14.69 23.76 -14.83
C VAL A 1099 -15.72 23.05 -15.73
N GLU A 1100 -16.78 23.72 -16.18
CA GLU A 1100 -17.83 23.14 -17.04
C GLU A 1100 -18.02 23.85 -18.40
N GLY A 1101 -17.07 24.70 -18.82
CA GLY A 1101 -17.15 25.40 -20.11
C GLY A 1101 -18.16 26.56 -20.17
N ARG A 1102 -18.65 27.04 -19.02
CA ARG A 1102 -19.53 28.21 -18.89
C ARG A 1102 -18.80 29.37 -18.19
N SER A 1103 -17.79 29.95 -18.82
CA SER A 1103 -17.21 31.21 -18.31
C SER A 1103 -18.19 32.36 -18.55
N HIS A 1104 -18.66 32.96 -17.46
CA HIS A 1104 -19.39 34.21 -17.51
C HIS A 1104 -18.39 35.32 -17.21
N PRO A 1105 -18.05 36.21 -18.16
CA PRO A 1105 -17.11 37.28 -17.86
C PRO A 1105 -17.68 38.20 -16.78
N LEU A 1106 -17.08 38.15 -15.59
CA LEU A 1106 -17.51 38.87 -14.39
C LEU A 1106 -16.81 40.22 -14.25
N VAL A 1107 -17.49 41.18 -13.62
CA VAL A 1107 -16.92 42.44 -13.16
C VAL A 1107 -17.36 42.65 -11.71
N VAL A 1108 -16.41 42.79 -10.79
CA VAL A 1108 -16.71 43.16 -9.40
C VAL A 1108 -16.45 44.66 -9.23
N GLN A 1109 -17.32 45.35 -8.50
CA GLN A 1109 -17.12 46.74 -8.12
C GLN A 1109 -17.46 46.95 -6.64
N PHE A 1110 -16.67 47.78 -5.97
CA PHE A 1110 -16.97 48.25 -4.63
C PHE A 1110 -17.76 49.55 -4.71
N SER A 1111 -18.91 49.60 -4.04
CA SER A 1111 -19.78 50.78 -3.97
C SER A 1111 -20.05 51.15 -2.52
N ARG A 1112 -20.20 52.43 -2.22
CA ARG A 1112 -20.67 52.89 -0.90
C ARG A 1112 -22.16 53.16 -1.04
N GLY A 1113 -22.98 52.44 -0.26
CA GLY A 1113 -24.44 52.41 -0.31
C GLY A 1113 -25.10 53.68 -0.88
N GLY A 1114 -25.43 53.64 -2.16
CA GLY A 1114 -25.92 54.79 -2.91
C GLY A 1114 -26.24 54.50 -4.38
N TRP A 1115 -26.52 53.24 -4.73
CA TRP A 1115 -27.09 52.92 -6.05
C TRP A 1115 -28.60 53.16 -5.99
N GLU A 1116 -29.04 54.19 -6.72
CA GLU A 1116 -30.46 54.54 -6.81
C GLU A 1116 -31.30 53.37 -7.34
N ARG A 1117 -32.34 53.08 -6.55
CA ARG A 1117 -33.43 52.13 -6.80
C ARG A 1117 -33.99 52.29 -8.22
N SER A 1118 -33.66 51.37 -9.13
CA SER A 1118 -34.36 51.25 -10.42
C SER A 1118 -34.34 49.81 -10.97
N SER A 1119 -34.96 48.89 -10.26
CA SER A 1119 -35.82 47.82 -10.80
C SER A 1119 -36.36 46.99 -9.64
N GLY A 1120 -37.64 46.64 -9.72
CA GLY A 1120 -38.45 46.33 -8.56
C GLY A 1120 -38.25 44.92 -8.01
N SER A 1121 -37.65 44.84 -6.83
CA SER A 1121 -37.93 43.79 -5.84
C SER A 1121 -37.70 44.37 -4.46
N ARG A 1122 -38.74 44.38 -3.63
CA ARG A 1122 -38.79 45.02 -2.32
C ARG A 1122 -38.41 44.01 -1.23
N SER A 1123 -37.17 44.09 -0.72
CA SER A 1123 -36.83 43.72 0.67
C SER A 1123 -35.43 44.22 1.07
N GLY A 1124 -35.22 45.54 1.13
CA GLY A 1124 -33.92 46.10 1.50
C GLY A 1124 -33.62 45.94 3.00
N ARG A 1125 -32.73 45.01 3.37
CA ARG A 1125 -31.94 45.10 4.60
C ARG A 1125 -30.67 45.92 4.31
N LEU A 1126 -30.38 46.90 5.15
CA LEU A 1126 -29.15 47.71 5.09
C LEU A 1126 -27.86 46.91 5.38
N ASP A 1127 -27.99 45.59 5.64
CA ASP A 1127 -26.90 44.67 6.01
C ASP A 1127 -26.45 43.76 4.86
N GLU A 1128 -26.92 43.96 3.63
CA GLU A 1128 -26.56 43.09 2.50
C GLU A 1128 -25.15 43.39 1.97
N LEU A 1129 -24.24 42.43 2.11
CA LEU A 1129 -22.86 42.50 1.63
C LEU A 1129 -22.76 42.70 0.11
N VAL A 1130 -23.65 42.04 -0.64
CA VAL A 1130 -23.78 42.17 -2.10
C VAL A 1130 -24.97 43.07 -2.41
N LEU A 1131 -24.70 44.23 -2.99
CA LEU A 1131 -25.67 45.28 -3.27
C LEU A 1131 -26.45 45.05 -4.57
N ALA A 1132 -25.84 44.40 -5.56
CA ALA A 1132 -26.49 44.07 -6.84
C ALA A 1132 -25.71 43.01 -7.61
N CYS A 1133 -26.43 42.22 -8.43
CA CYS A 1133 -25.87 41.38 -9.49
C CYS A 1133 -26.65 41.65 -10.78
N LEU A 1134 -26.04 42.31 -11.77
CA LEU A 1134 -26.76 42.84 -12.95
C LEU A 1134 -25.97 42.63 -14.25
N PRO A 1135 -26.65 42.31 -15.37
CA PRO A 1135 -26.00 42.25 -16.67
C PRO A 1135 -25.61 43.66 -17.13
N ILE A 1136 -24.38 43.82 -17.60
CA ILE A 1136 -23.84 45.07 -18.16
C ILE A 1136 -23.30 44.84 -19.57
N ALA A 1137 -23.50 45.82 -20.45
CA ALA A 1137 -22.88 45.83 -21.78
C ALA A 1137 -21.50 46.49 -21.68
N THR A 1138 -20.44 45.75 -21.98
CA THR A 1138 -19.07 46.30 -22.06
C THR A 1138 -18.60 46.32 -23.52
N ARG A 1139 -17.52 47.08 -23.81
CA ARG A 1139 -16.91 47.11 -25.15
C ARG A 1139 -16.42 45.72 -25.63
N GLU A 1140 -16.23 44.79 -24.70
CA GLU A 1140 -15.72 43.44 -24.96
C GLU A 1140 -16.84 42.37 -24.98
N GLY A 1141 -18.10 42.77 -24.80
CA GLY A 1141 -19.27 41.87 -24.79
C GLY A 1141 -20.16 42.03 -23.56
N PRO A 1142 -21.29 41.29 -23.49
CA PRO A 1142 -22.14 41.25 -22.31
C PRO A 1142 -21.40 40.59 -21.14
N ARG A 1143 -21.37 41.26 -19.98
CA ARG A 1143 -20.74 40.80 -18.73
C ARG A 1143 -21.74 40.82 -17.57
N GLN A 1144 -21.46 40.10 -16.50
CA GLN A 1144 -22.22 40.21 -15.24
C GLN A 1144 -21.46 41.04 -14.23
N MET A 1145 -22.13 42.02 -13.61
CA MET A 1145 -21.52 42.91 -12.63
C MET A 1145 -22.05 42.63 -11.22
N ILE A 1146 -21.14 42.43 -10.28
CA ILE A 1146 -21.43 42.30 -8.85
C ILE A 1146 -20.97 43.58 -8.13
N ALA A 1147 -21.92 44.26 -7.48
CA ALA A 1147 -21.63 45.41 -6.63
C ALA A 1147 -21.53 44.97 -5.17
N LEU A 1148 -20.38 45.18 -4.54
CA LEU A 1148 -20.11 44.90 -3.13
C LEU A 1148 -20.16 46.18 -2.30
N ASP A 1149 -20.77 46.11 -1.11
CA ASP A 1149 -20.78 47.26 -0.20
C ASP A 1149 -19.42 47.43 0.47
N ALA A 1150 -18.68 48.47 0.06
CA ALA A 1150 -17.39 48.83 0.63
C ALA A 1150 -17.47 49.19 2.12
N SER A 1151 -18.66 49.54 2.62
CA SER A 1151 -18.89 49.86 4.03
C SER A 1151 -19.26 48.65 4.89
N HIS A 1152 -19.52 47.48 4.28
CA HIS A 1152 -19.81 46.26 5.02
C HIS A 1152 -18.57 45.76 5.76
N ARG A 1153 -18.72 45.34 7.03
CA ARG A 1153 -17.60 45.02 7.93
C ARG A 1153 -16.61 43.99 7.35
N LEU A 1154 -17.12 42.99 6.62
CA LEU A 1154 -16.27 41.97 5.97
C LEU A 1154 -15.49 42.52 4.76
N VAL A 1155 -16.11 43.38 3.96
CA VAL A 1155 -15.47 44.01 2.81
C VAL A 1155 -14.44 45.05 3.27
N ALA A 1156 -14.77 45.82 4.32
CA ALA A 1156 -13.84 46.76 4.93
C ALA A 1156 -12.61 46.07 5.56
N ARG A 1157 -12.79 44.90 6.19
CA ARG A 1157 -11.69 44.04 6.66
C ARG A 1157 -10.82 43.55 5.50
N LEU A 1158 -11.45 43.05 4.44
CA LEU A 1158 -10.75 42.57 3.25
C LEU A 1158 -9.98 43.67 2.53
N LEU A 1159 -10.53 44.88 2.43
CA LEU A 1159 -9.85 46.03 1.82
C LEU A 1159 -8.68 46.54 2.70
N ALA A 1160 -8.72 46.31 4.01
CA ALA A 1160 -7.65 46.69 4.94
C ALA A 1160 -6.49 45.69 4.96
N ASP A 1161 -6.76 44.40 4.72
CA ASP A 1161 -5.74 43.35 4.60
C ASP A 1161 -6.14 42.28 3.56
N PRO A 1162 -5.93 42.56 2.25
CA PRO A 1162 -6.39 41.68 1.18
C PRO A 1162 -5.73 40.30 1.16
N ARG A 1163 -4.56 40.13 1.78
CA ARG A 1163 -3.78 38.88 1.74
C ARG A 1163 -3.78 38.11 3.07
N GLY A 1164 -4.07 38.76 4.19
CA GLY A 1164 -4.05 38.14 5.52
C GLY A 1164 -5.42 37.70 6.05
N ASP A 1165 -6.53 38.33 5.63
CA ASP A 1165 -7.87 38.01 6.17
C ASP A 1165 -8.63 37.00 5.29
N ARG A 1166 -8.13 35.76 5.25
CA ARG A 1166 -8.71 34.66 4.47
C ARG A 1166 -10.16 34.34 4.86
N GLU A 1167 -10.52 34.57 6.11
CA GLU A 1167 -11.88 34.38 6.61
C GLU A 1167 -12.83 35.41 5.99
N ALA A 1168 -12.46 36.69 5.99
CA ALA A 1168 -13.26 37.73 5.36
C ALA A 1168 -13.41 37.50 3.84
N LEU A 1169 -12.34 37.05 3.17
CA LEU A 1169 -12.38 36.70 1.75
C LEU A 1169 -13.36 35.55 1.46
N ALA A 1170 -13.30 34.46 2.24
CA ALA A 1170 -14.18 33.31 2.06
C ALA A 1170 -15.67 33.68 2.20
N TRP A 1171 -16.01 34.48 3.21
CA TRP A 1171 -17.39 34.95 3.39
C TRP A 1171 -17.86 35.90 2.29
N VAL A 1172 -16.97 36.76 1.78
CA VAL A 1172 -17.28 37.64 0.63
C VAL A 1172 -17.50 36.80 -0.64
N LEU A 1173 -16.66 35.81 -0.91
CA LEU A 1173 -16.80 34.92 -2.07
C LEU A 1173 -18.09 34.10 -2.01
N LEU A 1174 -18.41 33.51 -0.85
CA LEU A 1174 -19.62 32.73 -0.66
C LEU A 1174 -20.88 33.58 -0.88
N ALA A 1175 -20.89 34.82 -0.38
CA ALA A 1175 -22.01 35.74 -0.57
C ALA A 1175 -22.15 36.19 -2.04
N CYS A 1176 -21.04 36.46 -2.74
CA CYS A 1176 -21.04 36.73 -4.18
C CYS A 1176 -21.59 35.55 -4.98
N TYR A 1177 -21.14 34.34 -4.64
CA TYR A 1177 -21.54 33.10 -5.30
C TYR A 1177 -23.04 32.81 -5.12
N GLY A 1178 -23.55 32.92 -3.88
CA GLY A 1178 -24.98 32.77 -3.61
C GLY A 1178 -25.86 33.73 -4.40
N ARG A 1179 -25.42 34.98 -4.59
CA ARG A 1179 -26.15 35.98 -5.40
C ARG A 1179 -26.03 35.74 -6.91
N LEU A 1180 -24.89 35.25 -7.40
CA LEU A 1180 -24.75 34.80 -8.79
C LEU A 1180 -25.70 33.64 -9.09
N ASN A 1181 -25.82 32.67 -8.18
CA ASN A 1181 -26.72 31.52 -8.32
C ASN A 1181 -28.18 31.95 -8.41
N GLU A 1182 -28.60 32.87 -7.55
CA GLU A 1182 -29.96 33.43 -7.57
C GLU A 1182 -30.27 34.16 -8.89
N ALA A 1183 -29.29 34.85 -9.48
CA ALA A 1183 -29.46 35.63 -10.70
C ALA A 1183 -29.34 34.82 -12.01
N LEU A 1184 -28.58 33.70 -12.02
CA LEU A 1184 -28.24 32.93 -13.23
C LEU A 1184 -28.92 31.53 -13.30
N ALA A 1185 -29.65 31.13 -12.25
CA ALA A 1185 -30.53 29.97 -12.18
C ALA A 1185 -29.96 28.59 -12.58
N THR A 1186 -28.63 28.41 -12.66
CA THR A 1186 -28.02 27.11 -13.00
C THR A 1186 -26.64 26.94 -12.38
N VAL A 1187 -26.60 26.49 -11.13
CA VAL A 1187 -25.43 25.95 -10.43
C VAL A 1187 -25.94 24.86 -9.46
N THR A 1188 -25.27 23.71 -9.43
CA THR A 1188 -25.72 22.50 -8.72
C THR A 1188 -25.09 22.37 -7.32
N ASP A 1189 -25.66 21.54 -6.44
CA ASP A 1189 -25.08 21.23 -5.12
C ASP A 1189 -23.64 20.65 -5.22
N GLU A 1190 -23.29 20.07 -6.37
CA GLU A 1190 -21.98 19.50 -6.66
C GLU A 1190 -20.91 20.60 -6.90
N ASP A 1191 -21.32 21.74 -7.44
CA ASP A 1191 -20.48 22.94 -7.59
C ASP A 1191 -20.21 23.62 -6.24
N GLU A 1192 -21.22 23.68 -5.36
CA GLU A 1192 -21.08 24.17 -3.98
C GLU A 1192 -20.13 23.28 -3.15
N LEU A 1193 -20.19 21.97 -3.35
CA LEU A 1193 -19.28 21.02 -2.70
C LEU A 1193 -17.84 21.16 -3.22
N SER A 1194 -17.64 21.35 -4.53
CA SER A 1194 -16.32 21.66 -5.11
C SER A 1194 -15.74 22.99 -4.60
N PHE A 1195 -16.59 23.99 -4.35
CA PHE A 1195 -16.17 25.26 -3.74
C PHE A 1195 -15.67 25.08 -2.30
N GLN A 1196 -16.35 24.26 -1.48
CA GLN A 1196 -15.92 24.04 -0.09
C GLN A 1196 -14.61 23.24 0.03
N GLN A 1197 -14.24 22.49 -1.00
CA GLN A 1197 -13.03 21.66 -1.02
C GLN A 1197 -11.76 22.41 -1.49
N ARG A 1198 -11.90 23.57 -2.16
CA ARG A 1198 -10.80 24.40 -2.65
C ARG A 1198 -10.56 25.60 -1.74
#